data_AF-A0A7E5VNS8-F1
#
_entry.id   AF-A0A7E5VNS8-F1
#
_cell.length_a   1.000
_cell.length_b   1.000
_cell.length_c   1.000
_cell.angle_alpha   90.00
_cell.angle_beta   90.00
_cell.angle_gamma   90.00
#
_symmetry.space_group_name_H-M   'P 1'
#
loop_
_entity.id
_entity.type
_entity.pdbx_description
1 polymer ?
#
loop_
_entity_poly.entity_id
_entity_poly.type
_entity_poly.pdbx_seq_one_letter_code
_entity_poly.pdbx_strand_id
1 'polypeptide(L)'
;MCNQPNFARWTVKYSDNLQKVAQSHPDLFEQFQNGFFSIQRTNKSFSKQPIDLVLEQTINADAARRLTGIIQFTNSISARQRWALSHDIRSTVISSVYKNLNLQKEQDVTAELSNHNMKNNSKQLKQFINTFDQFINPFSAEIPQDLLLNISSGKAASEKVEKFLLNIEKDGDIRRQTFITECKEDGNRFEKSIKKVPLENFSVDYVKKTKTKVGGKVQEVRIQRDLFGRMLGISIDHKVDMSKILSYPITPVPLSMCHFEGGICKTQKSALMKSLEKGVQHDPPSHVDVLVIDGFFMLHTMKNVPKTFGSISKKMLQMMTQIKATRYDVIFDQYFSPSIKDYERSRRHESSQLEFNITGPDQVRPSDFTKELKNIHFKQSLVEFFTTHWATDEMIPFIDNNQIFINFRQCHSFTVINNKVMSEIHEDLSCSEHEEADTKIVYHVCNIDAQANFVIRCSDTDIAAIMLGNMHHLKNNDSRVWILTGTGNKQRYVDLNAIYEQLGPSLCRSLPAFHAMTGCDFNPALFKKGKQKPFNILKKNEEYQQAFHRFGTLDFVGDVDEEERVFNIIQKFICDVYNVPGIIDVDAARLQLFINTYMVSDINEEFNRKNLRNFDASNLPPCKSELWQQFRRASYIASLWNNASMKMINIFSPENNGWTLQDGKYDFHWFDGDQLPGFVSESLEEQSGKLFSFLILFVSLYFF
;
A
#
# COMPACT_ATOMS: atom_id res chain seq x y z
N MET A 1 -24.93 21.65 -9.77
CA MET A 1 -25.11 23.08 -9.44
C MET A 1 -25.12 23.43 -7.95
N CYS A 2 -25.29 22.50 -6.98
CA CYS A 2 -25.47 22.89 -5.56
C CYS A 2 -24.33 22.48 -4.61
N ASN A 3 -23.05 22.59 -5.00
CA ASN A 3 -21.93 22.46 -4.05
C ASN A 3 -21.60 23.79 -3.33
N GLN A 4 -22.38 24.83 -3.62
CA GLN A 4 -22.27 26.17 -3.05
C GLN A 4 -23.41 26.37 -2.04
N PRO A 5 -23.12 26.62 -0.75
CA PRO A 5 -24.13 26.71 0.31
C PRO A 5 -25.23 27.75 0.05
N ASN A 6 -24.88 28.87 -0.57
CA ASN A 6 -25.84 29.94 -0.88
C ASN A 6 -26.87 29.50 -1.92
N PHE A 7 -26.44 28.82 -2.99
CA PHE A 7 -27.37 28.29 -3.98
C PHE A 7 -28.23 27.17 -3.38
N ALA A 8 -27.63 26.26 -2.60
CA ALA A 8 -28.41 25.21 -1.93
C ALA A 8 -29.52 25.80 -1.03
N ARG A 9 -29.20 26.87 -0.28
CA ARG A 9 -30.15 27.58 0.57
C ARG A 9 -31.28 28.26 -0.21
N TRP A 10 -30.92 29.15 -1.14
CA TRP A 10 -31.89 29.98 -1.85
C TRP A 10 -32.72 29.17 -2.83
N THR A 11 -32.13 28.18 -3.52
CA THR A 11 -32.87 27.31 -4.44
C THR A 11 -33.91 26.46 -3.71
N VAL A 12 -33.58 25.93 -2.53
CA VAL A 12 -34.55 25.14 -1.74
C VAL A 12 -35.72 26.01 -1.29
N LYS A 13 -35.44 27.22 -0.77
CA LYS A 13 -36.50 28.16 -0.36
C LYS A 13 -37.34 28.66 -1.53
N TYR A 14 -36.72 28.96 -2.66
CA TYR A 14 -37.41 29.36 -3.87
C TYR A 14 -38.33 28.25 -4.38
N SER A 15 -37.83 27.00 -4.44
CA SER A 15 -38.61 25.83 -4.83
C SER A 15 -39.80 25.58 -3.87
N ASP A 16 -39.58 25.62 -2.56
CA ASP A 16 -40.63 25.46 -1.55
C ASP A 16 -41.71 26.56 -1.63
N ASN A 17 -41.31 27.81 -1.89
CA ASN A 17 -42.23 28.92 -2.10
C ASN A 17 -43.05 28.72 -3.39
N LEU A 18 -42.43 28.29 -4.49
CA LEU A 18 -43.13 28.00 -5.75
C LEU A 18 -44.17 26.88 -5.59
N GLN A 19 -43.84 25.82 -4.83
CA GLN A 19 -44.80 24.74 -4.56
C GLN A 19 -46.03 25.21 -3.77
N LYS A 20 -45.91 26.31 -3.01
CA LYS A 20 -46.99 26.90 -2.20
C LYS A 20 -47.59 28.15 -2.83
N VAL A 21 -47.23 28.50 -4.06
CA VAL A 21 -47.66 29.76 -4.68
C VAL A 21 -49.19 29.80 -4.84
N ALA A 22 -49.83 28.67 -5.15
CA ALA A 22 -51.30 28.59 -5.26
C ALA A 22 -52.03 28.96 -3.95
N GLN A 23 -51.40 28.70 -2.80
CA GLN A 23 -51.97 28.99 -1.48
C GLN A 23 -51.59 30.39 -0.98
N SER A 24 -50.35 30.82 -1.23
CA SER A 24 -49.82 32.08 -0.70
C SER A 24 -50.11 33.29 -1.59
N HIS A 25 -50.17 33.10 -2.91
CA HIS A 25 -50.35 34.14 -3.93
C HIS A 25 -51.18 33.58 -5.11
N PRO A 26 -52.48 33.31 -4.91
CA PRO A 26 -53.33 32.67 -5.92
C PRO A 26 -53.37 33.42 -7.26
N ASP A 27 -53.37 34.76 -7.23
CA ASP A 27 -53.36 35.59 -8.45
C ASP A 27 -52.06 35.39 -9.26
N LEU A 28 -50.92 35.22 -8.59
CA LEU A 28 -49.64 34.92 -9.23
C LEU A 28 -49.64 33.51 -9.82
N PHE A 29 -50.28 32.56 -9.15
CA PHE A 29 -50.44 31.19 -9.66
C PHE A 29 -51.27 31.18 -10.95
N GLU A 30 -52.38 31.92 -11.00
CA GLU A 30 -53.19 32.08 -12.21
C GLU A 30 -52.38 32.71 -13.36
N GLN A 31 -51.59 33.75 -13.07
CA GLN A 31 -50.66 34.32 -14.05
C GLN A 31 -49.63 33.30 -14.53
N PHE A 32 -49.05 32.48 -13.65
CA PHE A 32 -48.14 31.43 -14.08
C PHE A 32 -48.82 30.38 -14.95
N GLN A 33 -50.06 29.98 -14.66
CA GLN A 33 -50.84 29.10 -15.53
C GLN A 33 -51.10 29.71 -16.90
N ASN A 34 -51.30 31.02 -16.95
CA ASN A 34 -51.41 31.79 -18.20
C ASN A 34 -50.06 32.02 -18.90
N GLY A 35 -48.96 31.47 -18.39
CA GLY A 35 -47.64 31.46 -19.02
C GLY A 35 -46.76 32.66 -18.70
N PHE A 36 -47.08 33.45 -17.67
CA PHE A 36 -46.35 34.66 -17.24
C PHE A 36 -45.08 34.35 -16.40
N PHE A 37 -44.40 33.24 -16.67
CA PHE A 37 -43.10 32.90 -16.07
C PHE A 37 -41.94 32.89 -17.09
N SER A 38 -42.24 33.21 -18.35
CA SER A 38 -41.29 33.25 -19.46
C SER A 38 -41.61 34.40 -20.41
N ILE A 39 -40.59 34.98 -21.01
CA ILE A 39 -40.71 36.12 -21.93
C ILE A 39 -40.54 35.61 -23.35
N GLN A 40 -41.46 35.99 -24.23
CA GLN A 40 -41.36 35.75 -25.65
C GLN A 40 -40.82 37.00 -26.34
N ARG A 41 -39.62 36.91 -26.91
CA ARG A 41 -38.99 38.03 -27.63
C ARG A 41 -39.17 37.96 -29.15
N THR A 42 -39.66 36.84 -29.67
CA THR A 42 -39.81 36.61 -31.11
C THR A 42 -41.19 36.05 -31.42
N ASN A 43 -41.69 36.28 -32.63
CA ASN A 43 -42.97 35.74 -33.08
C ASN A 43 -42.90 34.23 -33.41
N LYS A 44 -41.76 33.55 -33.19
CA LYS A 44 -41.58 32.13 -33.49
C LYS A 44 -42.14 31.26 -32.36
N SER A 45 -42.75 30.13 -32.72
CA SER A 45 -43.18 29.10 -31.76
C SER A 45 -42.00 28.57 -30.94
N PHE A 46 -42.26 28.18 -29.68
CA PHE A 46 -41.27 27.66 -28.73
C PHE A 46 -40.07 28.59 -28.43
N SER A 47 -40.23 29.90 -28.62
CA SER A 47 -39.18 30.90 -28.37
C SER A 47 -39.28 31.61 -27.01
N LYS A 48 -40.15 31.12 -26.12
CA LYS A 48 -40.27 31.63 -24.75
C LYS A 48 -39.02 31.25 -23.96
N GLN A 49 -38.40 32.24 -23.33
CA GLN A 49 -37.20 32.06 -22.51
C GLN A 49 -37.51 32.41 -21.05
N PRO A 50 -36.82 31.79 -20.07
CA PRO A 50 -36.92 32.18 -18.68
C PRO A 50 -36.65 33.68 -18.49
N ILE A 51 -37.41 34.32 -17.59
CA ILE A 51 -37.31 35.77 -17.35
C ILE A 51 -35.88 36.20 -17.00
N ASP A 52 -35.16 35.42 -16.18
CA ASP A 52 -33.79 35.75 -15.76
C ASP A 52 -32.82 35.79 -16.95
N LEU A 53 -32.90 34.79 -17.84
CA LEU A 53 -32.06 34.68 -19.02
C LEU A 53 -32.35 35.82 -19.99
N VAL A 54 -33.61 36.22 -20.12
CA VAL A 54 -34.00 37.35 -20.95
C VAL A 54 -33.49 38.67 -20.37
N LEU A 55 -33.58 38.88 -19.06
CA LEU A 55 -33.00 40.04 -18.38
C LEU A 55 -31.48 40.10 -18.57
N GLU A 56 -30.80 38.96 -18.43
CA GLU A 56 -29.36 38.85 -18.67
C GLU A 56 -28.97 39.19 -20.11
N GLN A 57 -29.71 38.68 -21.09
CA GLN A 57 -29.43 38.90 -22.52
C GLN A 57 -29.86 40.28 -23.04
N THR A 58 -30.63 41.05 -22.27
CA THR A 58 -31.16 42.36 -22.69
C THR A 58 -30.67 43.46 -21.77
N ILE A 59 -31.43 43.73 -20.71
CA ILE A 59 -31.24 44.87 -19.81
C ILE A 59 -29.85 44.82 -19.18
N ASN A 60 -29.41 43.66 -18.68
CA ASN A 60 -28.08 43.55 -18.06
C ASN A 60 -26.96 43.59 -19.11
N ALA A 61 -27.12 42.91 -20.25
CA ALA A 61 -26.12 42.93 -21.33
C ALA A 61 -25.94 44.30 -22.00
N ASP A 62 -27.00 45.12 -22.05
CA ASP A 62 -26.97 46.45 -22.66
C ASP A 62 -26.59 47.53 -21.65
N ALA A 63 -26.96 47.37 -20.37
CA ALA A 63 -26.54 48.28 -19.31
C ALA A 63 -25.06 48.04 -18.91
N ALA A 64 -24.58 46.79 -18.91
CA ALA A 64 -23.25 46.41 -18.44
C ALA A 64 -22.22 46.25 -19.57
N ARG A 65 -20.93 46.32 -19.21
CA ARG A 65 -19.83 46.15 -20.16
C ARG A 65 -19.66 44.65 -20.48
N ARG A 66 -19.99 44.22 -21.70
CA ARG A 66 -19.97 42.79 -22.15
C ARG A 66 -18.65 42.05 -21.90
N LEU A 67 -17.52 42.74 -21.78
CA LEU A 67 -16.19 42.13 -21.53
C LEU A 67 -15.87 41.89 -20.05
N THR A 68 -16.47 42.63 -19.14
CA THR A 68 -16.10 42.60 -17.71
C THR A 68 -17.29 42.32 -16.80
N GLY A 69 -18.52 42.31 -17.30
CA GLY A 69 -19.72 42.22 -16.46
C GLY A 69 -19.82 43.39 -15.46
N ILE A 70 -20.69 43.23 -14.46
CA ILE A 70 -20.84 44.19 -13.35
C ILE A 70 -19.82 43.82 -12.27
N ILE A 71 -18.55 44.20 -12.44
CA ILE A 71 -17.51 43.98 -11.43
C ILE A 71 -17.29 45.29 -10.64
N GLN A 72 -17.17 45.18 -9.31
CA GLN A 72 -16.87 46.23 -8.31
C GLN A 72 -17.97 47.21 -7.87
N PHE A 73 -19.24 47.07 -8.29
CA PHE A 73 -20.34 47.89 -7.73
C PHE A 73 -20.81 47.45 -6.33
N THR A 74 -20.48 46.22 -5.91
CA THR A 74 -21.14 45.51 -4.81
C THR A 74 -20.81 46.03 -3.40
N ASN A 75 -19.76 46.84 -3.22
CA ASN A 75 -19.36 47.32 -1.89
C ASN A 75 -19.88 48.73 -1.54
N SER A 76 -20.51 49.45 -2.48
CA SER A 76 -21.09 50.77 -2.23
C SER A 76 -22.61 50.75 -2.41
N ILE A 77 -23.34 51.05 -1.33
CA ILE A 77 -24.80 51.17 -1.34
C ILE A 77 -25.24 52.26 -2.34
N SER A 78 -24.57 53.42 -2.34
CA SER A 78 -24.87 54.53 -3.24
C SER A 78 -24.65 54.15 -4.71
N ALA A 79 -23.61 53.36 -5.01
CA ALA A 79 -23.35 52.89 -6.37
C ALA A 79 -24.40 51.87 -6.84
N ARG A 80 -24.85 50.96 -5.96
CA ARG A 80 -25.97 50.04 -6.24
C ARG A 80 -27.29 50.78 -6.45
N GLN A 81 -27.61 51.76 -5.62
CA GLN A 81 -28.80 52.59 -5.80
C GLN A 81 -28.76 53.37 -7.11
N ARG A 82 -27.62 53.99 -7.42
CA ARG A 82 -27.44 54.71 -8.68
C ARG A 82 -27.58 53.77 -9.87
N TRP A 83 -27.01 52.56 -9.81
CA TRP A 83 -27.20 51.54 -10.83
C TRP A 83 -28.67 51.17 -11.00
N ALA A 84 -29.34 50.76 -9.91
CA ALA A 84 -30.74 50.38 -9.92
C ALA A 84 -31.67 51.50 -10.44
N LEU A 85 -31.41 52.76 -10.09
CA LEU A 85 -32.23 53.89 -10.54
C LEU A 85 -31.98 54.31 -11.99
N SER A 86 -30.79 54.03 -12.56
CA SER A 86 -30.41 54.54 -13.88
C SER A 86 -30.17 53.48 -14.95
N HIS A 87 -30.17 52.19 -14.61
CA HIS A 87 -29.88 51.11 -15.57
C HIS A 87 -30.92 51.01 -16.68
N ASP A 88 -32.21 51.10 -16.36
CA ASP A 88 -33.30 51.07 -17.34
C ASP A 88 -33.23 52.26 -18.31
N ILE A 89 -32.94 53.46 -17.78
CA ILE A 89 -32.75 54.69 -18.58
C ILE A 89 -31.54 54.52 -19.50
N ARG A 90 -30.41 54.00 -19.00
CA ARG A 90 -29.22 53.73 -19.82
C ARG A 90 -29.50 52.72 -20.92
N SER A 91 -30.17 51.62 -20.60
CA SER A 91 -30.56 50.59 -21.56
C SER A 91 -31.44 51.20 -22.66
N THR A 92 -32.46 51.97 -22.27
CA THR A 92 -33.37 52.65 -23.20
C THR A 92 -32.64 53.60 -24.14
N VAL A 93 -31.73 54.43 -23.62
CA VAL A 93 -30.93 55.36 -24.44
C VAL A 93 -30.02 54.59 -25.40
N ILE A 94 -29.34 53.53 -24.93
CA ILE A 94 -28.47 52.71 -25.75
C ILE A 94 -29.28 52.02 -26.86
N SER A 95 -30.38 51.33 -26.52
CA SER A 95 -31.24 50.67 -27.50
C SER A 95 -31.80 51.66 -28.52
N SER A 96 -32.18 52.88 -28.10
CA SER A 96 -32.64 53.94 -29.00
C SER A 96 -31.55 54.40 -29.96
N VAL A 97 -30.31 54.59 -29.49
CA VAL A 97 -29.16 54.95 -30.33
C VAL A 97 -28.85 53.83 -31.34
N TYR A 98 -28.80 52.57 -30.91
CA TYR A 98 -28.59 51.43 -31.82
C TYR A 98 -29.69 51.32 -32.88
N LYS A 99 -30.94 51.57 -32.49
CA LYS A 99 -32.08 51.58 -33.42
C LYS A 99 -31.97 52.74 -34.42
N ASN A 100 -31.67 53.96 -33.95
CA ASN A 100 -31.53 55.13 -34.82
C ASN A 100 -30.35 55.02 -35.80
N LEU A 101 -29.31 54.26 -35.43
CA LEU A 101 -28.15 53.99 -36.29
C LEU A 101 -28.34 52.73 -37.16
N ASN A 102 -29.49 52.05 -37.13
CA ASN A 102 -29.74 50.76 -37.80
C ASN A 102 -28.71 49.66 -37.45
N LEU A 103 -28.16 49.69 -36.23
CA LEU A 103 -27.18 48.72 -35.72
C LEU A 103 -27.83 47.65 -34.83
N GLN A 104 -29.16 47.63 -34.74
CA GLN A 104 -29.90 46.64 -33.97
C GLN A 104 -29.89 45.30 -34.74
N LYS A 105 -29.20 44.29 -34.22
CA LYS A 105 -29.19 42.94 -34.79
C LYS A 105 -30.45 42.18 -34.38
N GLU A 106 -31.14 41.56 -35.34
CA GLU A 106 -32.18 40.60 -35.05
C GLU A 106 -31.59 39.35 -34.38
N GLN A 107 -32.30 38.82 -33.38
CA GLN A 107 -31.84 37.67 -32.62
C GLN A 107 -32.10 36.38 -33.41
N ASP A 108 -31.04 35.70 -33.85
CA ASP A 108 -31.17 34.44 -34.58
C ASP A 108 -31.37 33.25 -33.62
N VAL A 109 -32.63 32.86 -33.48
CA VAL A 109 -33.08 31.68 -32.70
C VAL A 109 -32.75 30.34 -33.36
N THR A 110 -32.20 30.32 -34.58
CA THR A 110 -31.83 29.08 -35.30
C THR A 110 -30.33 28.76 -35.24
N ALA A 111 -29.53 29.54 -34.50
CA ALA A 111 -28.10 29.33 -34.37
C ALA A 111 -27.75 27.89 -33.94
N GLU A 112 -28.51 27.28 -33.02
CA GLU A 112 -28.31 25.89 -32.59
C GLU A 112 -28.58 24.86 -33.70
N LEU A 113 -29.46 25.17 -34.65
CA LEU A 113 -29.80 24.33 -35.81
C LEU A 113 -28.89 24.60 -37.02
N SER A 114 -27.84 25.40 -36.86
CA SER A 114 -26.87 25.60 -37.92
C SER A 114 -26.12 24.29 -38.24
N ASN A 115 -25.84 24.07 -39.52
CA ASN A 115 -25.08 22.89 -39.99
C ASN A 115 -23.75 22.70 -39.24
N HIS A 116 -23.11 23.80 -38.84
CA HIS A 116 -21.88 23.77 -38.05
C HIS A 116 -22.10 23.14 -36.67
N ASN A 117 -23.13 23.58 -35.94
CA ASN A 117 -23.44 23.07 -34.61
C ASN A 117 -23.93 21.62 -34.67
N MET A 118 -24.76 21.28 -35.64
CA MET A 118 -25.17 19.88 -35.86
C MET A 118 -23.96 18.96 -36.09
N LYS A 119 -23.02 19.36 -36.96
CA LYS A 119 -21.81 18.58 -37.24
C LYS A 119 -20.91 18.43 -36.00
N ASN A 120 -20.74 19.49 -35.21
CA ASN A 120 -19.98 19.42 -33.96
C ASN A 120 -20.65 18.48 -32.95
N ASN A 121 -21.97 18.57 -32.77
CA ASN A 121 -22.73 17.70 -31.88
C ASN A 121 -22.62 16.22 -32.31
N SER A 122 -22.77 15.93 -33.61
CA SER A 122 -22.58 14.57 -34.13
C SER A 122 -21.15 14.05 -33.93
N LYS A 123 -20.13 14.91 -34.08
CA LYS A 123 -18.74 14.54 -33.81
C LYS A 123 -18.51 14.20 -32.35
N GLN A 124 -19.02 15.03 -31.43
CA GLN A 124 -18.93 14.79 -29.98
C GLN A 124 -19.64 13.50 -29.57
N LEU A 125 -20.83 13.22 -30.13
CA LEU A 125 -21.55 11.97 -29.88
C LEU A 125 -20.74 10.74 -30.32
N LYS A 126 -20.16 10.76 -31.53
CA LYS A 126 -19.30 9.66 -31.99
C LYS A 126 -18.07 9.47 -31.10
N GLN A 127 -17.45 10.55 -30.65
CA GLN A 127 -16.34 10.47 -29.70
C GLN A 127 -16.76 9.86 -28.36
N PHE A 128 -17.94 10.21 -27.86
CA PHE A 128 -18.49 9.65 -26.64
C PHE A 128 -18.75 8.14 -26.76
N ILE A 129 -19.36 7.68 -27.86
CA ILE A 129 -19.57 6.25 -28.12
C ILE A 129 -18.24 5.51 -28.19
N ASN A 130 -17.29 5.99 -28.99
CA ASN A 130 -15.96 5.38 -29.11
C ASN A 130 -15.18 5.36 -27.78
N THR A 131 -15.55 6.20 -26.81
CA THR A 131 -14.92 6.20 -25.48
C THR A 131 -15.29 4.93 -24.72
N PHE A 132 -16.51 4.41 -24.88
CA PHE A 132 -16.91 3.16 -24.23
C PHE A 132 -16.18 1.94 -24.78
N ASP A 133 -15.81 1.95 -26.07
CA ASP A 133 -15.01 0.88 -26.67
C ASP A 133 -13.54 0.91 -26.20
N GLN A 134 -13.03 2.08 -25.79
CA GLN A 134 -11.63 2.27 -25.35
C GLN A 134 -11.44 2.01 -23.85
N PHE A 135 -12.49 2.19 -23.05
CA PHE A 135 -12.50 2.03 -21.60
C PHE A 135 -13.48 0.90 -21.21
N ILE A 136 -14.01 0.89 -19.99
CA ILE A 136 -15.05 -0.08 -19.63
C ILE A 136 -16.36 0.30 -20.33
N ASN A 137 -16.91 -0.58 -21.16
CA ASN A 137 -18.22 -0.39 -21.78
C ASN A 137 -19.35 -0.78 -20.81
N PRO A 138 -20.06 0.16 -20.17
CA PRO A 138 -21.02 -0.13 -19.10
C PRO A 138 -22.25 -0.94 -19.57
N PHE A 139 -22.41 -1.18 -20.87
CA PHE A 139 -23.49 -1.96 -21.46
C PHE A 139 -23.07 -3.39 -21.87
N SER A 140 -21.81 -3.78 -21.62
CA SER A 140 -21.34 -5.14 -21.92
C SER A 140 -21.94 -6.16 -20.95
N ALA A 141 -22.32 -7.33 -21.49
CA ALA A 141 -22.78 -8.47 -20.69
C ALA A 141 -21.66 -9.11 -19.84
N GLU A 142 -20.40 -8.80 -20.12
CA GLU A 142 -19.21 -9.33 -19.43
C GLU A 142 -18.87 -8.57 -18.13
N ILE A 143 -19.61 -7.50 -17.82
CA ILE A 143 -19.37 -6.70 -16.62
C ILE A 143 -20.17 -7.27 -15.44
N PRO A 144 -19.56 -7.38 -14.23
CA PRO A 144 -20.28 -7.72 -13.02
C PRO A 144 -21.43 -6.74 -12.76
N GLN A 145 -22.68 -7.23 -12.74
CA GLN A 145 -23.89 -6.40 -12.59
C GLN A 145 -24.10 -5.90 -11.15
N ASP A 146 -23.41 -6.51 -10.21
CA ASP A 146 -23.47 -6.26 -8.78
C ASP A 146 -22.46 -5.20 -8.29
N LEU A 147 -21.55 -4.74 -9.16
CA LEU A 147 -20.48 -3.81 -8.78
C LEU A 147 -20.64 -2.42 -9.41
N LEU A 148 -20.44 -1.37 -8.61
CA LEU A 148 -20.37 0.00 -9.10
C LEU A 148 -18.95 0.32 -9.59
N LEU A 149 -18.73 0.29 -10.92
CA LEU A 149 -17.41 0.48 -11.53
C LEU A 149 -17.16 1.91 -12.05
N ASN A 150 -15.91 2.36 -11.96
CA ASN A 150 -15.45 3.56 -12.65
C ASN A 150 -15.18 3.25 -14.13
N ILE A 151 -15.95 3.87 -15.04
CA ILE A 151 -15.84 3.65 -16.49
C ILE A 151 -14.41 3.86 -17.01
N SER A 152 -13.70 4.88 -16.52
CA SER A 152 -12.38 5.25 -17.03
C SER A 152 -11.23 4.38 -16.53
N SER A 153 -11.34 3.83 -15.31
CA SER A 153 -10.25 3.06 -14.69
C SER A 153 -10.55 1.58 -14.52
N GLY A 154 -11.81 1.18 -14.64
CA GLY A 154 -12.28 -0.18 -14.36
C GLY A 154 -12.23 -0.61 -12.90
N LYS A 155 -12.13 0.35 -11.98
CA LYS A 155 -12.00 0.11 -10.55
C LYS A 155 -13.39 0.11 -9.90
N ALA A 156 -13.69 -0.88 -9.06
CA ALA A 156 -14.89 -0.87 -8.23
C ALA A 156 -14.87 0.26 -7.18
N ALA A 157 -16.05 0.73 -6.79
CA ALA A 157 -16.21 1.67 -5.69
C ALA A 157 -16.00 0.96 -4.34
N SER A 158 -15.42 1.64 -3.35
CA SER A 158 -15.50 1.11 -1.97
C SER A 158 -16.94 1.14 -1.46
N GLU A 159 -17.29 0.26 -0.51
CA GLU A 159 -18.62 0.21 0.11
C GLU A 159 -19.12 1.60 0.55
N LYS A 160 -18.19 2.41 1.08
CA LYS A 160 -18.46 3.78 1.49
C LYS A 160 -18.87 4.69 0.32
N VAL A 161 -18.11 4.64 -0.78
CA VAL A 161 -18.38 5.42 -1.99
C VAL A 161 -19.64 4.90 -2.69
N GLU A 162 -19.80 3.60 -2.78
CA GLU A 162 -20.97 2.95 -3.37
C GLU A 162 -22.25 3.36 -2.64
N LYS A 163 -22.27 3.20 -1.31
CA LYS A 163 -23.42 3.59 -0.48
C LYS A 163 -23.75 5.08 -0.64
N PHE A 164 -22.74 5.95 -0.70
CA PHE A 164 -22.97 7.38 -0.93
C PHE A 164 -23.55 7.67 -2.31
N LEU A 165 -22.96 7.10 -3.37
CA LEU A 165 -23.37 7.37 -4.76
C LEU A 165 -24.76 6.82 -5.07
N LEU A 166 -25.09 5.61 -4.59
CA LEU A 166 -26.41 5.00 -4.79
C LEU A 166 -27.52 5.70 -3.99
N ASN A 167 -27.20 6.31 -2.84
CA ASN A 167 -28.20 6.96 -1.97
C ASN A 167 -28.21 8.50 -2.08
N ILE A 168 -27.40 9.10 -2.97
CA ILE A 168 -27.20 10.55 -3.01
C ILE A 168 -28.49 11.36 -3.19
N GLU A 169 -29.43 10.86 -4.01
CA GLU A 169 -30.71 11.51 -4.26
C GLU A 169 -31.61 11.46 -3.02
N LYS A 170 -31.74 10.27 -2.42
CA LYS A 170 -32.53 10.03 -1.21
C LYS A 170 -32.01 10.85 -0.02
N ASP A 171 -30.70 10.80 0.21
CA ASP A 171 -30.05 11.56 1.29
C ASP A 171 -30.15 13.08 1.07
N GLY A 172 -30.09 13.51 -0.19
CA GLY A 172 -30.31 14.88 -0.60
C GLY A 172 -31.73 15.37 -0.30
N ASP A 173 -32.73 14.54 -0.60
CA ASP A 173 -34.14 14.86 -0.33
C ASP A 173 -34.45 14.94 1.16
N ILE A 174 -33.96 13.98 1.96
CA ILE A 174 -34.12 14.01 3.43
C ILE A 174 -33.61 15.33 3.98
N ARG A 175 -32.41 15.75 3.58
CA ARG A 175 -31.82 17.02 4.01
C ARG A 175 -32.60 18.24 3.53
N ARG A 176 -33.13 18.19 2.31
CA ARG A 176 -34.00 19.24 1.76
C ARG A 176 -35.24 19.41 2.65
N GLN A 177 -35.92 18.32 2.96
CA GLN A 177 -37.11 18.34 3.82
C GLN A 177 -36.78 18.82 5.24
N THR A 178 -35.70 18.30 5.84
CA THR A 178 -35.24 18.77 7.15
C THR A 178 -34.99 20.27 7.15
N PHE A 179 -34.29 20.80 6.15
CA PHE A 179 -34.03 22.24 6.07
C PHE A 179 -35.31 23.07 5.93
N ILE A 180 -36.29 22.60 5.15
CA ILE A 180 -37.59 23.26 5.02
C ILE A 180 -38.33 23.28 6.36
N THR A 181 -38.35 22.15 7.08
CA THR A 181 -38.99 22.03 8.40
C THR A 181 -38.31 22.93 9.43
N GLU A 182 -36.98 22.89 9.54
CA GLU A 182 -36.23 23.75 10.45
C GLU A 182 -36.49 25.25 10.16
N CYS A 183 -36.63 25.63 8.89
CA CYS A 183 -36.96 27.01 8.50
C CYS A 183 -38.40 27.42 8.82
N LYS A 184 -39.32 26.46 8.95
CA LYS A 184 -40.69 26.73 9.42
C LYS A 184 -40.73 26.92 10.95
N GLU A 185 -39.91 26.16 11.67
CA GLU A 185 -39.88 26.15 13.14
C GLU A 185 -39.08 27.33 13.72
N ASP A 186 -37.98 27.73 13.08
CA ASP A 186 -37.12 28.85 13.49
C ASP A 186 -36.97 29.87 12.36
N GLY A 187 -37.53 31.07 12.54
CA GLY A 187 -37.45 32.17 11.58
C GLY A 187 -36.02 32.63 11.28
N ASN A 188 -35.07 32.41 12.19
CA ASN A 188 -33.66 32.75 12.01
C ASN A 188 -32.85 31.60 11.36
N ARG A 189 -33.46 30.42 11.15
CA ARG A 189 -32.75 29.25 10.63
C ARG A 189 -32.20 29.47 9.22
N PHE A 190 -32.94 30.21 8.40
CA PHE A 190 -32.58 30.46 7.01
C PHE A 190 -31.23 31.18 6.87
N GLU A 191 -30.91 32.09 7.78
CA GLU A 191 -29.67 32.87 7.74
C GLU A 191 -28.46 32.03 8.22
N LYS A 192 -28.69 31.05 9.10
CA LYS A 192 -27.66 30.17 9.68
C LYS A 192 -27.00 29.28 8.63
N SER A 193 -25.71 28.99 8.81
CA SER A 193 -24.92 28.16 7.89
C SER A 193 -25.53 26.77 7.67
N ILE A 194 -25.38 26.24 6.46
CA ILE A 194 -25.78 24.86 6.13
C ILE A 194 -24.52 24.00 6.16
N LYS A 195 -24.59 22.86 6.87
CA LYS A 195 -23.46 21.93 6.95
C LYS A 195 -23.16 21.34 5.58
N LYS A 196 -21.93 21.52 5.10
CA LYS A 196 -21.48 20.92 3.85
C LYS A 196 -21.36 19.41 4.01
N VAL A 197 -21.89 18.66 3.05
CA VAL A 197 -21.75 17.20 3.00
C VAL A 197 -20.40 16.88 2.36
N PRO A 198 -19.55 16.07 3.00
CA PRO A 198 -18.38 15.51 2.33
C PRO A 198 -18.81 14.74 1.08
N LEU A 199 -18.17 15.00 -0.05
CA LEU A 199 -18.43 14.28 -1.29
C LEU A 199 -17.61 13.00 -1.29
N GLU A 200 -18.29 11.87 -1.12
CA GLU A 200 -17.66 10.55 -1.06
C GLU A 200 -17.78 9.87 -2.42
N ASN A 201 -16.97 10.34 -3.38
CA ASN A 201 -16.88 9.77 -4.72
C ASN A 201 -15.55 9.01 -4.90
N PHE A 202 -15.32 8.43 -6.08
CA PHE A 202 -14.09 7.68 -6.41
C PHE A 202 -12.79 8.43 -6.09
N SER A 203 -12.77 9.77 -6.01
CA SER A 203 -11.58 10.51 -5.58
C SER A 203 -11.11 10.10 -4.17
N VAL A 204 -12.03 9.76 -3.27
CA VAL A 204 -11.72 9.28 -1.91
C VAL A 204 -11.00 7.93 -1.95
N ASP A 205 -11.35 7.06 -2.90
CA ASP A 205 -10.68 5.77 -3.11
C ASP A 205 -9.27 5.90 -3.72
N TYR A 206 -8.89 7.11 -4.15
CA TYR A 206 -7.54 7.42 -4.64
C TYR A 206 -6.68 8.18 -3.62
N VAL A 207 -7.26 8.70 -2.54
CA VAL A 207 -6.54 9.44 -1.49
C VAL A 207 -5.80 8.47 -0.56
N LYS A 208 -4.51 8.73 -0.33
CA LYS A 208 -3.68 7.99 0.63
C LYS A 208 -4.34 8.05 2.01
N LYS A 209 -4.82 6.91 2.53
CA LYS A 209 -5.15 6.77 3.96
C LYS A 209 -3.84 6.90 4.75
N THR A 210 -3.46 8.11 5.10
CA THR A 210 -2.36 8.34 6.04
C THR A 210 -2.76 7.84 7.43
N LYS A 211 -1.83 7.07 8.01
CA LYS A 211 -1.79 6.50 9.36
C LYS A 211 -2.54 5.18 9.51
N THR A 212 -1.80 4.09 9.34
CA THR A 212 -2.09 2.81 9.96
C THR A 212 -2.10 3.02 11.48
N LYS A 213 -3.28 3.32 12.04
CA LYS A 213 -3.51 3.14 13.47
C LYS A 213 -3.69 1.65 13.69
N VAL A 214 -2.64 0.97 14.17
CA VAL A 214 -2.82 -0.36 14.72
C VAL A 214 -3.50 -0.19 16.08
N GLY A 215 -4.80 -0.50 16.14
CA GLY A 215 -5.57 -0.64 17.38
C GLY A 215 -5.61 0.55 18.37
N GLY A 216 -5.30 1.78 17.95
CA GLY A 216 -5.22 2.93 18.86
C GLY A 216 -3.95 3.00 19.74
N LYS A 217 -3.04 2.02 19.62
CA LYS A 217 -1.90 1.79 20.53
C LYS A 217 -0.74 2.77 20.42
N VAL A 218 -0.66 3.58 19.37
CA VAL A 218 0.45 4.52 19.14
C VAL A 218 0.65 5.49 20.32
N GLN A 219 -0.46 6.00 20.87
CA GLN A 219 -0.41 6.92 22.00
C GLN A 219 -0.08 6.19 23.30
N GLU A 220 -0.52 4.95 23.44
CA GLU A 220 -0.28 4.06 24.58
C GLU A 220 1.20 3.65 24.70
N VAL A 221 1.86 3.29 23.59
CA VAL A 221 3.29 2.91 23.57
C VAL A 221 4.19 4.08 24.00
N ARG A 222 3.84 5.32 23.62
CA ARG A 222 4.59 6.52 24.05
C ARG A 222 4.45 6.79 25.55
N ILE A 223 3.26 6.56 26.12
CA ILE A 223 3.00 6.68 27.55
C ILE A 223 3.78 5.63 28.35
N GLN A 224 3.82 4.38 27.86
CA GLN A 224 4.52 3.28 28.55
C GLN A 224 6.05 3.38 28.47
N ARG A 225 6.63 4.00 27.43
CA ARG A 225 8.06 4.33 27.41
C ARG A 225 8.43 5.34 28.50
N ASP A 226 7.61 6.38 28.67
CA ASP A 226 7.82 7.37 29.72
C ASP A 226 7.61 6.74 31.12
N LEU A 227 6.75 5.71 31.23
CA LEU A 227 6.60 4.88 32.42
C LEU A 227 7.86 4.06 32.72
N PHE A 228 8.49 3.43 31.73
CA PHE A 228 9.75 2.69 31.93
C PHE A 228 10.87 3.60 32.45
N GLY A 229 11.03 4.79 31.87
CA GLY A 229 12.00 5.78 32.38
C GLY A 229 11.73 6.21 33.82
N ARG A 230 10.46 6.29 34.23
CA ARG A 230 10.04 6.59 35.61
C ARG A 230 10.27 5.41 36.56
N MET A 231 9.95 4.19 36.14
CA MET A 231 10.21 2.97 36.90
C MET A 231 11.70 2.81 37.21
N LEU A 232 12.57 3.10 36.22
CA LEU A 232 14.02 3.12 36.41
C LEU A 232 14.49 4.20 37.38
N GLY A 233 13.85 5.37 37.40
CA GLY A 233 14.14 6.41 38.39
C GLY A 233 13.75 5.98 39.81
N ILE A 234 12.64 5.26 39.94
CA ILE A 234 12.12 4.79 41.24
C ILE A 234 12.91 3.59 41.77
N SER A 235 13.38 2.68 40.91
CA SER A 235 14.22 1.53 41.29
C SER A 235 15.63 1.92 41.76
N ILE A 236 16.03 3.18 41.60
CA ILE A 236 17.26 3.73 42.17
C ILE A 236 17.02 4.19 43.62
N ASP A 237 15.86 4.77 43.91
CA ASP A 237 15.49 5.25 45.25
C ASP A 237 14.94 4.12 46.16
N HIS A 238 14.59 2.97 45.58
CA HIS A 238 14.07 1.78 46.27
C HIS A 238 14.88 0.54 45.85
N LYS A 239 15.25 -0.36 46.79
CA LYS A 239 15.99 -1.61 46.51
C LYS A 239 15.16 -2.60 45.68
N VAL A 240 15.03 -2.30 44.39
CA VAL A 240 14.29 -3.11 43.43
C VAL A 240 15.31 -3.90 42.60
N ASP A 241 15.08 -5.20 42.46
CA ASP A 241 15.90 -6.08 41.66
C ASP A 241 15.74 -5.75 40.16
N MET A 242 16.71 -4.99 39.65
CA MET A 242 16.78 -4.59 38.25
C MET A 242 16.98 -5.77 37.30
N SER A 243 17.59 -6.87 37.77
CA SER A 243 17.75 -8.07 36.96
C SER A 243 16.39 -8.69 36.65
N LYS A 244 15.52 -8.74 37.66
CA LYS A 244 14.16 -9.25 37.53
C LYS A 244 13.28 -8.32 36.70
N ILE A 245 13.41 -7.00 36.77
CA ILE A 245 12.60 -6.11 35.92
C ILE A 245 13.00 -6.23 34.44
N LEU A 246 14.30 -6.28 34.15
CA LEU A 246 14.80 -6.27 32.78
C LEU A 246 14.58 -7.59 32.05
N SER A 247 14.25 -8.70 32.74
CA SER A 247 13.82 -9.95 32.10
C SER A 247 12.40 -9.89 31.53
N TYR A 248 11.59 -8.92 31.93
CA TYR A 248 10.24 -8.74 31.37
C TYR A 248 10.26 -7.93 30.06
N PRO A 249 9.27 -8.13 29.18
CA PRO A 249 9.07 -7.32 27.97
C PRO A 249 8.91 -5.82 28.24
N ILE A 250 8.30 -5.46 29.38
CA ILE A 250 8.03 -4.09 29.87
C ILE A 250 7.00 -3.31 29.03
N THR A 251 7.00 -3.48 27.71
CA THR A 251 6.08 -2.83 26.77
C THR A 251 5.27 -3.88 25.99
N PRO A 252 4.11 -3.52 25.39
CA PRO A 252 3.23 -4.47 24.71
C PRO A 252 3.78 -4.88 23.34
N VAL A 253 4.80 -4.16 22.86
CA VAL A 253 5.58 -4.47 21.65
C VAL A 253 7.06 -4.33 21.99
N PRO A 254 7.97 -5.18 21.48
CA PRO A 254 9.38 -5.11 21.82
C PRO A 254 10.04 -3.86 21.25
N LEU A 255 10.57 -2.99 22.11
CA LEU A 255 11.25 -1.76 21.68
C LEU A 255 12.54 -2.03 20.87
N SER A 256 13.10 -3.22 21.02
CA SER A 256 14.26 -3.72 20.26
C SER A 256 13.90 -4.17 18.83
N MET A 257 12.61 -4.30 18.52
CA MET A 257 12.11 -4.78 17.22
C MET A 257 11.04 -3.88 16.59
N CYS A 258 10.49 -2.91 17.34
CA CYS A 258 9.40 -2.05 16.91
C CYS A 258 9.73 -0.56 17.15
N HIS A 259 9.26 0.28 16.23
CA HIS A 259 9.19 1.72 16.42
C HIS A 259 8.03 2.09 17.36
N PHE A 260 8.10 3.28 17.98
CA PHE A 260 7.05 3.77 18.90
C PHE A 260 5.65 3.85 18.29
N GLU A 261 5.55 3.97 16.98
CA GLU A 261 4.28 3.97 16.24
C GLU A 261 3.71 2.55 16.00
N GLY A 262 4.35 1.50 16.55
CA GLY A 262 3.95 0.10 16.39
C GLY A 262 4.43 -0.57 15.10
N GLY A 263 5.17 0.17 14.25
CA GLY A 263 5.76 -0.38 13.02
C GLY A 263 7.01 -1.22 13.32
N ILE A 264 7.19 -2.37 12.69
CA ILE A 264 8.41 -3.18 12.87
C ILE A 264 9.65 -2.46 12.34
N CYS A 265 10.78 -2.66 13.02
CA CYS A 265 12.08 -2.21 12.58
C CYS A 265 12.48 -2.92 11.29
N LYS A 266 13.10 -2.16 10.37
CA LYS A 266 13.65 -2.68 9.12
C LYS A 266 15.15 -2.43 9.06
N THR A 267 15.80 -3.22 8.20
CA THR A 267 17.22 -3.14 7.93
C THR A 267 17.46 -3.07 6.43
N GLN A 268 18.60 -2.51 6.03
CA GLN A 268 18.96 -2.42 4.63
C GLN A 268 19.37 -3.81 4.12
N LYS A 269 18.43 -4.58 3.56
CA LYS A 269 18.65 -5.93 3.02
C LYS A 269 19.86 -5.99 2.08
N SER A 270 20.00 -4.99 1.18
CA SER A 270 21.11 -4.89 0.22
C SER A 270 22.50 -4.81 0.84
N ALA A 271 22.61 -4.52 2.15
CA ALA A 271 23.88 -4.54 2.85
C ALA A 271 24.43 -5.98 3.00
N LEU A 272 23.56 -7.00 3.07
CA LEU A 272 23.95 -8.41 3.07
C LEU A 272 24.59 -8.78 1.73
N MET A 273 23.97 -8.40 0.61
CA MET A 273 24.51 -8.67 -0.73
C MET A 273 25.95 -8.14 -0.89
N LYS A 274 26.20 -6.90 -0.46
CA LYS A 274 27.55 -6.32 -0.45
C LYS A 274 28.56 -7.13 0.40
N SER A 275 28.10 -7.75 1.48
CA SER A 275 28.93 -8.60 2.33
C SER A 275 29.21 -9.96 1.69
N LEU A 276 28.24 -10.53 0.95
CA LEU A 276 28.40 -11.80 0.23
C LEU A 276 29.35 -11.67 -0.96
N GLU A 277 29.30 -10.56 -1.69
CA GLU A 277 30.17 -10.29 -2.84
C GLU A 277 31.62 -9.90 -2.45
N LYS A 278 31.88 -9.66 -1.16
CA LYS A 278 33.16 -9.08 -0.73
C LYS A 278 34.31 -10.05 -0.97
N GLY A 279 35.22 -9.66 -1.87
CA GLY A 279 36.40 -10.44 -2.21
C GLY A 279 36.12 -11.57 -3.22
N VAL A 280 35.00 -11.51 -3.93
CA VAL A 280 34.66 -12.40 -5.06
C VAL A 280 34.84 -11.63 -6.36
N GLN A 281 35.50 -12.25 -7.33
CA GLN A 281 35.53 -11.76 -8.70
C GLN A 281 34.27 -12.29 -9.42
N HIS A 282 33.56 -11.40 -10.12
CA HIS A 282 32.35 -11.76 -10.84
C HIS A 282 32.59 -11.62 -12.34
N ASP A 283 32.63 -12.76 -13.02
CA ASP A 283 32.70 -12.83 -14.47
C ASP A 283 31.29 -13.07 -15.04
N PRO A 284 30.93 -12.41 -16.16
CA PRO A 284 29.64 -12.62 -16.81
C PRO A 284 29.58 -14.03 -17.44
N PRO A 285 28.38 -14.61 -17.60
CA PRO A 285 28.23 -15.88 -18.29
C PRO A 285 28.62 -15.74 -19.77
N SER A 286 29.20 -16.81 -20.35
CA SER A 286 29.57 -16.85 -21.77
C SER A 286 28.35 -16.87 -22.70
N HIS A 287 27.28 -17.51 -22.25
CA HIS A 287 25.96 -17.55 -22.86
C HIS A 287 24.91 -17.78 -21.76
N VAL A 288 23.65 -17.50 -22.05
CA VAL A 288 22.53 -17.72 -21.12
C VAL A 288 21.63 -18.79 -21.71
N ASP A 289 21.42 -19.89 -21.01
CA ASP A 289 20.52 -20.95 -21.45
C ASP A 289 19.10 -20.68 -20.98
N VAL A 290 18.97 -20.30 -19.70
CA VAL A 290 17.70 -20.07 -19.03
C VAL A 290 17.75 -18.71 -18.31
N LEU A 291 16.88 -17.80 -18.73
CA LEU A 291 16.68 -16.51 -18.08
C LEU A 291 15.42 -16.57 -17.21
N VAL A 292 15.60 -16.57 -15.88
CA VAL A 292 14.50 -16.57 -14.91
C VAL A 292 14.27 -15.15 -14.41
N ILE A 293 13.04 -14.66 -14.46
CA ILE A 293 12.72 -13.23 -14.32
C ILE A 293 11.65 -13.05 -13.25
N ASP A 294 11.90 -12.16 -12.29
CA ASP A 294 10.83 -11.62 -11.45
C ASP A 294 9.95 -10.69 -12.31
N GLY A 295 8.73 -11.14 -12.60
CA GLY A 295 7.81 -10.50 -13.51
C GLY A 295 7.35 -9.11 -13.03
N PHE A 296 7.08 -8.94 -11.73
CA PHE A 296 6.69 -7.62 -11.20
C PHE A 296 7.87 -6.66 -11.15
N PHE A 297 9.08 -7.14 -10.84
CA PHE A 297 10.28 -6.33 -10.99
C PHE A 297 10.45 -5.85 -12.43
N MET A 298 10.31 -6.74 -13.43
CA MET A 298 10.44 -6.37 -14.84
C MET A 298 9.42 -5.30 -15.24
N LEU A 299 8.15 -5.43 -14.83
CA LEU A 299 7.10 -4.44 -15.05
C LEU A 299 7.44 -3.07 -14.42
N HIS A 300 8.01 -3.05 -13.22
CA HIS A 300 8.47 -1.82 -12.58
C HIS A 300 9.62 -1.13 -13.32
N THR A 301 10.43 -1.89 -14.07
CA THR A 301 11.51 -1.30 -14.91
C THR A 301 11.04 -0.78 -16.27
N MET A 302 9.78 -1.02 -16.66
CA MET A 302 9.23 -0.64 -17.97
C MET A 302 9.09 0.89 -18.09
N LYS A 303 10.04 1.53 -18.77
CA LYS A 303 9.96 2.96 -19.12
C LYS A 303 8.95 3.18 -20.24
N ASN A 304 8.20 4.28 -20.20
CA ASN A 304 7.18 4.64 -21.19
C ASN A 304 6.16 3.50 -21.39
N VAL A 305 5.38 3.20 -20.35
CA VAL A 305 4.36 2.13 -20.38
C VAL A 305 3.36 2.42 -21.51
N PRO A 306 3.19 1.50 -22.49
CA PRO A 306 2.27 1.66 -23.62
C PRO A 306 0.83 1.98 -23.22
N LYS A 307 0.03 2.46 -24.17
CA LYS A 307 -1.34 2.93 -23.91
C LYS A 307 -2.32 1.78 -23.63
N THR A 308 -2.19 0.64 -24.32
CA THR A 308 -3.11 -0.51 -24.21
C THR A 308 -2.43 -1.71 -23.57
N PHE A 309 -3.21 -2.60 -22.94
CA PHE A 309 -2.68 -3.81 -22.29
C PHE A 309 -2.00 -4.77 -23.26
N GLY A 310 -2.53 -4.94 -24.48
CA GLY A 310 -1.88 -5.75 -25.52
C GLY A 310 -0.51 -5.20 -25.90
N SER A 311 -0.38 -3.88 -25.99
CA SER A 311 0.92 -3.23 -26.23
C SER A 311 1.88 -3.39 -25.04
N ILE A 312 1.38 -3.38 -23.80
CA ILE A 312 2.18 -3.67 -22.60
C ILE A 312 2.68 -5.11 -22.62
N SER A 313 1.81 -6.06 -22.96
CA SER A 313 2.14 -7.49 -23.05
C SER A 313 3.22 -7.77 -24.11
N LYS A 314 3.10 -7.18 -25.31
CA LYS A 314 4.14 -7.24 -26.36
C LYS A 314 5.45 -6.64 -25.88
N LYS A 315 5.40 -5.47 -25.25
CA LYS A 315 6.59 -4.80 -24.71
C LYS A 315 7.26 -5.60 -23.59
N MET A 316 6.49 -6.32 -22.76
CA MET A 316 7.01 -7.22 -21.75
C MET A 316 7.89 -8.29 -22.41
N LEU A 317 7.38 -9.01 -23.42
CA LEU A 317 8.18 -10.00 -24.17
C LEU A 317 9.43 -9.37 -24.80
N GLN A 318 9.30 -8.21 -25.46
CA GLN A 318 10.43 -7.49 -26.04
C GLN A 318 11.51 -7.12 -25.01
N MET A 319 11.12 -6.75 -23.79
CA MET A 319 12.07 -6.42 -22.73
C MET A 319 12.82 -7.65 -22.23
N MET A 320 12.13 -8.78 -22.14
CA MET A 320 12.71 -10.04 -21.64
C MET A 320 13.69 -10.64 -22.67
N THR A 321 13.35 -10.58 -23.96
CA THR A 321 14.20 -11.11 -25.04
C THR A 321 15.38 -10.21 -25.43
N GLN A 322 15.57 -9.05 -24.78
CA GLN A 322 16.79 -8.23 -24.94
C GLN A 322 18.06 -8.98 -24.53
N ILE A 323 17.94 -9.85 -23.53
CA ILE A 323 18.98 -10.79 -23.13
C ILE A 323 18.70 -12.08 -23.89
N LYS A 324 19.63 -12.47 -24.76
CA LYS A 324 19.48 -13.69 -25.56
C LYS A 324 19.60 -14.91 -24.64
N ALA A 325 18.56 -15.73 -24.61
CA ALA A 325 18.49 -17.01 -23.94
C ALA A 325 17.64 -17.97 -24.77
N THR A 326 17.78 -19.28 -24.53
CA THR A 326 16.96 -20.30 -25.21
C THR A 326 15.59 -20.42 -24.55
N ARG A 327 15.55 -20.24 -23.23
CA ARG A 327 14.35 -20.36 -22.40
C ARG A 327 14.19 -19.15 -21.47
N TYR A 328 12.95 -18.68 -21.31
CA TYR A 328 12.58 -17.53 -20.51
C TYR A 328 11.49 -17.93 -19.50
N ASP A 329 11.79 -17.82 -18.22
CA ASP A 329 10.86 -18.18 -17.14
C ASP A 329 10.42 -16.92 -16.40
N VAL A 330 9.18 -16.48 -16.61
CA VAL A 330 8.62 -15.26 -16.00
C VAL A 330 7.79 -15.65 -14.78
N ILE A 331 8.28 -15.28 -13.60
CA ILE A 331 7.76 -15.75 -12.33
C ILE A 331 7.06 -14.59 -11.60
N PHE A 332 5.82 -14.83 -11.15
CA PHE A 332 5.02 -13.85 -10.42
C PHE A 332 4.66 -14.35 -9.01
N ASP A 333 4.58 -13.40 -8.06
CA ASP A 333 3.98 -13.64 -6.75
C ASP A 333 2.55 -14.16 -6.90
N GLN A 334 2.17 -15.11 -6.06
CA GLN A 334 0.79 -15.48 -5.78
C GLN A 334 0.33 -14.82 -4.48
N TYR A 335 -0.98 -14.74 -4.28
CA TYR A 335 -1.57 -14.03 -3.15
C TYR A 335 -2.50 -14.96 -2.40
N PHE A 336 -2.15 -15.29 -1.16
CA PHE A 336 -2.97 -16.06 -0.24
C PHE A 336 -3.59 -15.15 0.83
N SER A 337 -4.72 -15.58 1.38
CA SER A 337 -5.36 -14.94 2.53
C SER A 337 -5.90 -16.05 3.44
N PRO A 338 -5.56 -16.06 4.74
CA PRO A 338 -4.60 -15.17 5.41
C PRO A 338 -3.15 -15.44 4.99
N SER A 339 -2.28 -14.42 5.04
CA SER A 339 -0.84 -14.57 4.79
C SER A 339 0.01 -13.79 5.80
N ILE A 340 1.15 -14.36 6.20
CA ILE A 340 2.15 -13.63 7.03
C ILE A 340 2.75 -12.41 6.32
N LYS A 341 2.59 -12.32 4.98
CA LYS A 341 2.99 -11.17 4.16
C LYS A 341 2.00 -10.00 4.26
N ASP A 342 0.81 -10.21 4.82
CA ASP A 342 -0.26 -9.20 4.85
C ASP A 342 0.12 -7.94 5.64
N TYR A 343 0.99 -8.08 6.64
CA TYR A 343 1.57 -6.93 7.35
C TYR A 343 2.36 -6.03 6.39
N GLU A 344 3.27 -6.62 5.61
CA GLU A 344 4.12 -5.89 4.66
C GLU A 344 3.29 -5.30 3.51
N ARG A 345 2.29 -6.04 3.01
CA ARG A 345 1.32 -5.56 1.99
C ARG A 345 0.52 -4.36 2.49
N SER A 346 0.00 -4.43 3.71
CA SER A 346 -0.75 -3.34 4.35
C SER A 346 0.10 -2.08 4.47
N ARG A 347 1.38 -2.23 4.84
CA ARG A 347 2.34 -1.11 4.91
C ARG A 347 2.64 -0.50 3.54
N ARG A 348 2.76 -1.31 2.49
CA ARG A 348 2.95 -0.84 1.10
C ARG A 348 1.69 -0.17 0.52
N HIS A 349 0.60 -0.11 1.30
CA HIS A 349 -0.71 0.39 0.89
C HIS A 349 -1.29 -0.42 -0.29
N GLU A 350 -0.95 -1.71 -0.35
CA GLU A 350 -1.50 -2.66 -1.34
C GLU A 350 -2.96 -3.05 -1.01
N SER A 351 -3.53 -2.48 0.05
CA SER A 351 -4.83 -2.83 0.62
C SER A 351 -6.04 -2.16 -0.04
N SER A 352 -5.88 -1.46 -1.17
CA SER A 352 -7.06 -1.15 -1.99
C SER A 352 -7.49 -2.42 -2.71
N GLN A 353 -8.25 -3.26 -2.01
CA GLN A 353 -8.90 -4.50 -2.48
C GLN A 353 -10.03 -4.24 -3.49
N LEU A 354 -9.93 -3.15 -4.25
CA LEU A 354 -10.94 -2.86 -5.25
C LEU A 354 -10.64 -3.76 -6.44
N GLU A 355 -11.63 -4.57 -6.80
CA GLU A 355 -11.55 -5.43 -7.96
C GLU A 355 -11.17 -4.62 -9.20
N PHE A 356 -10.44 -5.29 -10.08
CA PHE A 356 -9.96 -4.77 -11.34
C PHE A 356 -10.17 -5.84 -12.40
N ASN A 357 -10.55 -5.45 -13.61
CA ASN A 357 -10.72 -6.39 -14.71
C ASN A 357 -10.03 -5.89 -15.99
N ILE A 358 -9.41 -6.82 -16.72
CA ILE A 358 -8.80 -6.60 -18.03
C ILE A 358 -9.53 -7.50 -19.03
N THR A 359 -10.38 -6.91 -19.87
CA THR A 359 -11.25 -7.64 -20.80
C THR A 359 -10.57 -7.97 -22.12
N GLY A 360 -9.51 -7.25 -22.50
CA GLY A 360 -8.81 -7.52 -23.76
C GLY A 360 -7.61 -6.62 -24.07
N PRO A 361 -6.90 -6.90 -25.18
CA PRO A 361 -5.65 -6.25 -25.53
C PRO A 361 -5.80 -4.77 -25.91
N ASP A 362 -6.96 -4.34 -26.41
CA ASP A 362 -7.21 -2.96 -26.82
C ASP A 362 -7.59 -2.03 -25.66
N GLN A 363 -7.95 -2.59 -24.50
CA GLN A 363 -8.31 -1.82 -23.31
C GLN A 363 -7.16 -0.89 -22.91
N VAL A 364 -7.49 0.38 -22.72
CA VAL A 364 -6.53 1.40 -22.29
C VAL A 364 -6.16 1.17 -20.82
N ARG A 365 -4.86 1.15 -20.53
CA ARG A 365 -4.38 0.99 -19.16
C ARG A 365 -4.71 2.22 -18.28
N PRO A 366 -4.76 2.05 -16.95
CA PRO A 366 -4.85 3.17 -16.02
C PRO A 366 -3.75 4.22 -16.26
N SER A 367 -4.09 5.49 -16.02
CA SER A 367 -3.17 6.61 -16.22
C SER A 367 -1.91 6.50 -15.36
N ASP A 368 -2.05 6.05 -14.11
CA ASP A 368 -0.96 5.78 -13.16
C ASP A 368 -0.74 4.27 -12.98
N PHE A 369 -0.10 3.64 -13.98
CA PHE A 369 0.17 2.20 -13.99
C PHE A 369 1.00 1.74 -12.79
N THR A 370 1.99 2.55 -12.36
CA THR A 370 2.86 2.22 -11.21
C THR A 370 2.09 2.20 -9.90
N LYS A 371 1.06 3.05 -9.75
CA LYS A 371 0.16 3.01 -8.60
C LYS A 371 -0.72 1.76 -8.63
N GLU A 372 -1.29 1.41 -9.78
CA GLU A 372 -2.15 0.22 -9.89
C GLU A 372 -1.38 -1.09 -9.74
N LEU A 373 -0.08 -1.12 -10.07
CA LEU A 373 0.82 -2.23 -9.70
C LEU A 373 0.98 -2.46 -8.19
N LYS A 374 0.31 -1.69 -7.32
CA LYS A 374 0.19 -1.99 -5.88
C LYS A 374 -1.11 -2.69 -5.53
N ASN A 375 -2.11 -2.69 -6.41
CA ASN A 375 -3.38 -3.37 -6.19
C ASN A 375 -3.22 -4.87 -6.51
N ILE A 376 -3.52 -5.73 -5.54
CA ILE A 376 -3.43 -7.19 -5.70
C ILE A 376 -4.32 -7.67 -6.84
N HIS A 377 -5.57 -7.23 -6.94
CA HIS A 377 -6.49 -7.66 -8.00
C HIS A 377 -5.99 -7.20 -9.38
N PHE A 378 -5.47 -5.98 -9.49
CA PHE A 378 -4.84 -5.52 -10.73
C PHE A 378 -3.67 -6.42 -11.15
N LYS A 379 -2.80 -6.77 -10.20
CA LYS A 379 -1.67 -7.68 -10.44
C LYS A 379 -2.16 -9.06 -10.92
N GLN A 380 -3.18 -9.62 -10.28
CA GLN A 380 -3.76 -10.90 -10.65
C GLN A 380 -4.35 -10.87 -12.07
N SER A 381 -5.23 -9.90 -12.36
CA SER A 381 -5.85 -9.75 -13.68
C SER A 381 -4.81 -9.48 -14.78
N LEU A 382 -3.74 -8.74 -14.47
CA LEU A 382 -2.66 -8.48 -15.44
C LEU A 382 -1.91 -9.74 -15.81
N VAL A 383 -1.63 -10.61 -14.85
CA VAL A 383 -0.92 -11.87 -15.10
C VAL A 383 -1.82 -12.86 -15.82
N GLU A 384 -3.10 -12.96 -15.43
CA GLU A 384 -4.10 -13.77 -16.14
C GLU A 384 -4.26 -13.29 -17.60
N PHE A 385 -4.29 -11.98 -17.82
CA PHE A 385 -4.29 -11.39 -19.17
C PHE A 385 -3.02 -11.73 -19.96
N PHE A 386 -1.83 -11.74 -19.35
CA PHE A 386 -0.61 -12.16 -20.05
C PHE A 386 -0.67 -13.63 -20.46
N THR A 387 -1.13 -14.51 -19.58
CA THR A 387 -1.28 -15.93 -19.90
C THR A 387 -2.21 -16.15 -21.10
N THR A 388 -3.35 -15.46 -21.15
CA THR A 388 -4.31 -15.60 -22.26
C THR A 388 -3.83 -14.94 -23.54
N HIS A 389 -3.28 -13.72 -23.46
CA HIS A 389 -2.79 -13.00 -24.63
C HIS A 389 -1.57 -13.66 -25.26
N TRP A 390 -0.65 -14.21 -24.46
CA TRP A 390 0.53 -14.93 -24.96
C TRP A 390 0.19 -16.23 -25.69
N ALA A 391 -0.99 -16.81 -25.46
CA ALA A 391 -1.49 -17.97 -26.22
C ALA A 391 -2.02 -17.62 -27.62
N THR A 392 -2.09 -16.35 -28.00
CA THR A 392 -2.66 -15.92 -29.29
C THR A 392 -1.60 -15.87 -30.41
N ASP A 393 -2.01 -16.16 -31.65
CA ASP A 393 -1.13 -16.15 -32.82
C ASP A 393 -0.54 -14.75 -33.14
N GLU A 394 -1.12 -13.66 -32.59
CA GLU A 394 -0.53 -12.32 -32.69
C GLU A 394 0.85 -12.22 -32.02
N MET A 395 1.14 -13.12 -31.07
CA MET A 395 2.36 -13.11 -30.27
C MET A 395 3.54 -13.84 -30.95
N ILE A 396 3.32 -14.51 -32.08
CA ILE A 396 4.35 -15.25 -32.84
C ILE A 396 5.63 -14.43 -33.07
N PRO A 397 5.59 -13.15 -33.52
CA PRO A 397 6.80 -12.37 -33.78
C PRO A 397 7.62 -12.03 -32.52
N PHE A 398 7.00 -12.15 -31.33
CA PHE A 398 7.61 -11.81 -30.06
C PHE A 398 8.13 -13.05 -29.30
N ILE A 399 7.50 -14.20 -29.52
CA ILE A 399 7.96 -15.50 -29.00
C ILE A 399 9.11 -16.03 -29.87
N ASP A 400 8.97 -15.91 -31.20
CA ASP A 400 9.94 -16.40 -32.19
C ASP A 400 10.29 -17.88 -31.95
N ASN A 401 11.57 -18.24 -31.89
CA ASN A 401 12.04 -19.60 -31.63
C ASN A 401 12.34 -19.88 -30.15
N ASN A 402 11.87 -19.02 -29.24
CA ASN A 402 12.16 -19.13 -27.82
C ASN A 402 11.11 -19.99 -27.10
N GLN A 403 11.52 -20.59 -25.98
CA GLN A 403 10.59 -21.22 -25.04
C GLN A 403 10.24 -20.23 -23.93
N ILE A 404 8.97 -19.87 -23.78
CA ILE A 404 8.52 -18.92 -22.77
C ILE A 404 7.65 -19.63 -21.75
N PHE A 405 7.97 -19.47 -20.48
CA PHE A 405 7.19 -19.97 -19.35
C PHE A 405 6.68 -18.79 -18.53
N ILE A 406 5.43 -18.87 -18.09
CA ILE A 406 4.84 -17.97 -17.09
C ILE A 406 4.37 -18.78 -15.90
N ASN A 407 4.85 -18.44 -14.70
CA ASN A 407 4.41 -19.09 -13.47
C ASN A 407 3.69 -18.09 -12.56
N PHE A 408 2.42 -18.37 -12.31
CA PHE A 408 1.60 -17.60 -11.37
C PHE A 408 0.80 -18.51 -10.43
N ARG A 409 -0.28 -19.13 -10.90
CA ARG A 409 -0.98 -20.23 -10.17
C ARG A 409 -0.55 -21.60 -10.69
N GLN A 410 -0.42 -21.69 -12.00
CA GLN A 410 0.16 -22.81 -12.74
C GLN A 410 1.29 -22.26 -13.63
N CYS A 411 2.16 -23.15 -14.08
CA CYS A 411 3.18 -22.83 -15.05
C CYS A 411 2.65 -23.11 -16.47
N HIS A 412 2.53 -22.08 -17.31
CA HIS A 412 2.16 -22.24 -18.72
C HIS A 412 3.38 -22.04 -19.60
N SER A 413 3.57 -22.91 -20.59
CA SER A 413 4.60 -22.78 -21.63
C SER A 413 3.98 -22.22 -22.91
N PHE A 414 4.79 -21.51 -23.70
CA PHE A 414 4.44 -21.00 -25.01
C PHE A 414 5.58 -21.24 -25.99
N THR A 415 5.27 -21.85 -27.12
CA THR A 415 6.21 -22.11 -28.22
C THR A 415 5.51 -21.90 -29.57
N VAL A 416 6.27 -21.52 -30.60
CA VAL A 416 5.73 -21.39 -31.96
C VAL A 416 6.01 -22.66 -32.75
N ILE A 417 4.96 -23.36 -33.18
CA ILE A 417 5.04 -24.56 -34.03
C ILE A 417 4.10 -24.36 -35.22
N ASN A 418 4.61 -24.56 -36.44
CA ASN A 418 3.84 -24.39 -37.68
C ASN A 418 3.10 -23.05 -37.77
N ASN A 419 3.76 -21.96 -37.34
CA ASN A 419 3.20 -20.60 -37.33
C ASN A 419 1.90 -20.48 -36.51
N LYS A 420 1.80 -21.25 -35.43
CA LYS A 420 0.78 -21.14 -34.38
C LYS A 420 1.44 -21.16 -33.01
N VAL A 421 0.87 -20.43 -32.06
CA VAL A 421 1.32 -20.52 -30.67
C VAL A 421 0.69 -21.74 -30.01
N MET A 422 1.54 -22.66 -29.55
CA MET A 422 1.15 -23.78 -28.72
C MET A 422 1.30 -23.38 -27.25
N SER A 423 0.23 -23.52 -26.47
CA SER A 423 0.24 -23.28 -25.03
C SER A 423 -0.11 -24.55 -24.28
N GLU A 424 0.71 -24.91 -23.30
CA GLU A 424 0.55 -26.10 -22.48
C GLU A 424 0.77 -25.78 -21.00
N ILE A 425 0.10 -26.52 -20.11
CA ILE A 425 0.33 -26.42 -18.67
C ILE A 425 1.44 -27.41 -18.30
N HIS A 426 2.52 -26.91 -17.70
CA HIS A 426 3.66 -27.71 -17.29
C HIS A 426 3.57 -28.04 -15.80
N GLU A 427 2.88 -29.14 -15.48
CA GLU A 427 2.56 -29.53 -14.10
C GLU A 427 3.78 -29.68 -13.17
N ASP A 428 4.91 -30.14 -13.71
CA ASP A 428 6.15 -30.30 -12.93
C ASP A 428 6.79 -28.97 -12.53
N LEU A 429 6.45 -27.87 -13.20
CA LEU A 429 6.95 -26.54 -12.86
C LEU A 429 5.89 -25.69 -12.15
N SER A 430 4.64 -26.16 -12.09
CA SER A 430 3.57 -25.55 -11.29
C SER A 430 3.87 -25.73 -9.80
N CYS A 431 4.06 -24.62 -9.07
CA CYS A 431 4.37 -24.59 -7.63
C CYS A 431 3.32 -23.75 -6.89
N SER A 432 2.09 -24.28 -6.77
CA SER A 432 0.91 -23.57 -6.27
C SER A 432 0.95 -23.20 -4.78
N GLU A 433 1.84 -23.80 -3.99
CA GLU A 433 2.02 -23.46 -2.56
C GLU A 433 3.00 -22.30 -2.35
N HIS A 434 3.77 -21.93 -3.37
CA HIS A 434 4.75 -20.86 -3.25
C HIS A 434 4.05 -19.51 -3.38
N GLU A 435 4.10 -18.69 -2.32
CA GLU A 435 3.52 -17.35 -2.37
C GLU A 435 4.41 -16.36 -3.13
N GLU A 436 5.72 -16.37 -2.87
CA GLU A 436 6.64 -15.36 -3.40
C GLU A 436 7.33 -15.78 -4.68
N ALA A 437 7.62 -14.81 -5.56
CA ALA A 437 8.43 -15.06 -6.74
C ALA A 437 9.83 -15.60 -6.37
N ASP A 438 10.42 -15.16 -5.25
CA ASP A 438 11.77 -15.57 -4.84
C ASP A 438 11.89 -17.10 -4.67
N THR A 439 10.95 -17.74 -3.98
CA THR A 439 11.00 -19.20 -3.78
C THR A 439 10.62 -19.96 -5.05
N LYS A 440 9.71 -19.41 -5.88
CA LYS A 440 9.38 -20.00 -7.19
C LYS A 440 10.56 -19.96 -8.17
N ILE A 441 11.35 -18.89 -8.16
CA ILE A 441 12.57 -18.78 -8.97
C ILE A 441 13.55 -19.90 -8.60
N VAL A 442 13.78 -20.11 -7.29
CA VAL A 442 14.65 -21.21 -6.82
C VAL A 442 14.09 -22.57 -7.20
N TYR A 443 12.78 -22.77 -7.09
CA TYR A 443 12.11 -24.00 -7.53
C TYR A 443 12.40 -24.30 -9.01
N HIS A 444 12.23 -23.31 -9.90
CA HIS A 444 12.51 -23.45 -11.32
C HIS A 444 13.99 -23.78 -11.59
N VAL A 445 14.91 -23.07 -10.95
CA VAL A 445 16.36 -23.28 -11.14
C VAL A 445 16.80 -24.67 -10.65
N CYS A 446 16.29 -25.13 -9.52
CA CYS A 446 16.65 -26.44 -8.97
C CYS A 446 15.99 -27.63 -9.70
N ASN A 447 14.86 -27.43 -10.39
CA ASN A 447 14.11 -28.54 -11.00
C ASN A 447 14.41 -28.78 -12.48
N ILE A 448 15.37 -28.07 -13.07
CA ILE A 448 15.84 -28.32 -14.44
C ILE A 448 17.00 -29.32 -14.41
N ASP A 449 16.81 -30.46 -15.08
CA ASP A 449 17.74 -31.60 -15.08
C ASP A 449 18.95 -31.38 -16.00
N ALA A 450 18.77 -30.59 -17.07
CA ALA A 450 19.82 -30.30 -18.03
C ALA A 450 20.86 -29.36 -17.46
N GLN A 451 22.12 -29.54 -17.87
CA GLN A 451 23.17 -28.55 -17.61
C GLN A 451 22.77 -27.22 -18.23
N ALA A 452 22.79 -26.15 -17.44
CA ALA A 452 22.43 -24.81 -17.91
C ALA A 452 23.16 -23.69 -17.18
N ASN A 453 23.36 -22.60 -17.91
CA ASN A 453 23.73 -21.30 -17.36
C ASN A 453 22.47 -20.50 -17.05
N PHE A 454 22.10 -20.47 -15.77
CA PHE A 454 20.94 -19.75 -15.25
C PHE A 454 21.27 -18.30 -14.96
N VAL A 455 20.48 -17.37 -15.50
CA VAL A 455 20.52 -15.97 -15.09
C VAL A 455 19.21 -15.61 -14.43
N ILE A 456 19.28 -15.19 -13.16
CA ILE A 456 18.15 -14.69 -12.40
C ILE A 456 18.11 -13.16 -12.52
N ARG A 457 17.03 -12.63 -13.06
CA ARG A 457 16.78 -11.20 -13.21
C ARG A 457 15.79 -10.71 -12.15
N CYS A 458 16.34 -10.22 -11.03
CA CYS A 458 15.59 -9.72 -9.88
C CYS A 458 16.24 -8.46 -9.30
N SER A 459 15.59 -7.85 -8.31
CA SER A 459 16.20 -6.80 -7.47
C SER A 459 16.19 -7.09 -5.98
N ASP A 460 15.42 -8.10 -5.54
CA ASP A 460 15.40 -8.47 -4.13
C ASP A 460 16.71 -9.15 -3.72
N THR A 461 17.13 -8.93 -2.48
CA THR A 461 18.29 -9.59 -1.87
C THR A 461 17.89 -10.95 -1.28
N ASP A 462 16.61 -11.17 -1.00
CA ASP A 462 16.12 -12.39 -0.36
C ASP A 462 16.46 -13.63 -1.22
N ILE A 463 16.25 -13.54 -2.54
CA ILE A 463 16.65 -14.58 -3.52
C ILE A 463 18.11 -15.01 -3.44
N ALA A 464 19.05 -14.11 -3.15
CA ALA A 464 20.46 -14.49 -3.04
C ALA A 464 20.70 -15.39 -1.81
N ALA A 465 20.09 -15.07 -0.68
CA ALA A 465 20.18 -15.88 0.54
C ALA A 465 19.48 -17.24 0.36
N ILE A 466 18.30 -17.25 -0.27
CA ILE A 466 17.53 -18.47 -0.52
C ILE A 466 18.28 -19.37 -1.53
N MET A 467 18.74 -18.81 -2.66
CA MET A 467 19.46 -19.57 -3.68
C MET A 467 20.77 -20.14 -3.14
N LEU A 468 21.59 -19.36 -2.42
CA LEU A 468 22.83 -19.85 -1.82
C LEU A 468 22.58 -21.00 -0.83
N GLY A 469 21.51 -20.93 -0.03
CA GLY A 469 21.09 -22.02 0.85
C GLY A 469 20.70 -23.30 0.08
N ASN A 470 20.15 -23.15 -1.12
CA ASN A 470 19.62 -24.23 -1.96
C ASN A 470 20.55 -24.67 -3.10
N MET A 471 21.76 -24.11 -3.24
CA MET A 471 22.70 -24.46 -4.33
C MET A 471 22.99 -25.97 -4.43
N HIS A 472 22.96 -26.68 -3.30
CA HIS A 472 23.18 -28.13 -3.24
C HIS A 472 22.01 -28.98 -3.78
N HIS A 473 20.88 -28.36 -4.11
CA HIS A 473 19.71 -29.01 -4.73
C HIS A 473 19.67 -28.86 -6.26
N LEU A 474 20.68 -28.20 -6.87
CA LEU A 474 20.82 -28.22 -8.32
C LEU A 474 20.97 -29.68 -8.79
N LYS A 475 20.08 -30.13 -9.67
CA LYS A 475 20.10 -31.52 -10.18
C LYS A 475 21.36 -31.84 -11.00
N ASN A 476 21.94 -30.83 -11.63
CA ASN A 476 23.17 -30.95 -12.40
C ASN A 476 24.28 -30.07 -11.79
N ASN A 477 25.34 -30.71 -11.30
CA ASN A 477 26.45 -30.06 -10.61
C ASN A 477 27.29 -29.12 -11.50
N ASP A 478 27.22 -29.29 -12.82
CA ASP A 478 27.93 -28.43 -13.78
C ASP A 478 27.13 -27.18 -14.16
N SER A 479 25.92 -27.03 -13.61
CA SER A 479 25.10 -25.84 -13.79
C SER A 479 25.66 -24.65 -13.02
N ARG A 480 25.49 -23.46 -13.61
CA ARG A 480 25.99 -22.21 -13.06
C ARG A 480 24.86 -21.20 -12.95
N VAL A 481 24.88 -20.39 -11.90
CA VAL A 481 23.80 -19.47 -11.53
C VAL A 481 24.36 -18.08 -11.31
N TRP A 482 23.80 -17.11 -12.03
CA TRP A 482 24.10 -15.69 -11.86
C TRP A 482 22.85 -14.91 -11.46
N ILE A 483 23.05 -13.84 -10.68
CA ILE A 483 22.03 -12.79 -10.52
C ILE A 483 22.44 -11.60 -11.39
N LEU A 484 21.58 -11.22 -12.34
CA LEU A 484 21.70 -9.96 -13.06
C LEU A 484 20.99 -8.87 -12.27
N THR A 485 21.75 -8.04 -11.55
CA THR A 485 21.24 -6.94 -10.70
C THR A 485 21.48 -5.57 -11.33
N GLY A 486 20.87 -4.51 -10.77
CA GLY A 486 20.99 -3.13 -11.26
C GLY A 486 20.13 -2.82 -12.49
N THR A 487 20.06 -1.55 -12.89
CA THR A 487 19.31 -1.08 -14.08
C THR A 487 20.14 -0.12 -14.93
N GLY A 488 19.95 -0.15 -16.25
CA GLY A 488 20.72 0.67 -17.20
C GLY A 488 22.23 0.42 -17.04
N ASN A 489 23.02 1.50 -17.00
CA ASN A 489 24.49 1.43 -16.92
C ASN A 489 25.03 0.83 -15.62
N LYS A 490 24.18 0.54 -14.63
CA LYS A 490 24.56 -0.13 -13.38
C LYS A 490 24.26 -1.63 -13.39
N GLN A 491 23.81 -2.17 -14.52
CA GLN A 491 23.59 -3.60 -14.68
C GLN A 491 24.91 -4.36 -14.59
N ARG A 492 24.90 -5.44 -13.81
CA ARG A 492 26.06 -6.33 -13.65
C ARG A 492 25.63 -7.73 -13.25
N TYR A 493 26.44 -8.70 -13.61
CA TYR A 493 26.28 -10.09 -13.21
C TYR A 493 26.96 -10.32 -11.85
N VAL A 494 26.30 -11.09 -11.00
CA VAL A 494 26.86 -11.63 -9.76
C VAL A 494 26.88 -13.14 -9.90
N ASP A 495 28.06 -13.72 -9.93
CA ASP A 495 28.27 -15.16 -9.94
C ASP A 495 27.99 -15.75 -8.54
N LEU A 496 26.92 -16.53 -8.40
CA LEU A 496 26.56 -17.18 -7.14
C LEU A 496 27.39 -18.43 -6.87
N ASN A 497 27.89 -19.12 -7.90
CA ASN A 497 28.77 -20.27 -7.72
C ASN A 497 30.09 -19.82 -7.09
N ALA A 498 30.68 -18.72 -7.56
CA ALA A 498 31.89 -18.16 -6.98
C ALA A 498 31.71 -17.74 -5.51
N ILE A 499 30.54 -17.17 -5.17
CA ILE A 499 30.19 -16.86 -3.77
C ILE A 499 30.04 -18.15 -2.96
N TYR A 500 29.34 -19.15 -3.49
CA TYR A 500 29.11 -20.42 -2.81
C TYR A 500 30.43 -21.16 -2.51
N GLU A 501 31.36 -21.18 -3.48
CA GLU A 501 32.70 -21.74 -3.34
C GLU A 501 33.52 -20.99 -2.27
N GLN A 502 33.44 -19.66 -2.21
CA GLN A 502 34.16 -18.84 -1.23
C GLN A 502 33.62 -18.99 0.20
N LEU A 503 32.29 -19.07 0.36
CA LEU A 503 31.64 -19.12 1.68
C LEU A 503 31.58 -20.54 2.25
N GLY A 504 31.50 -21.55 1.38
CA GLY A 504 31.38 -22.96 1.75
C GLY A 504 29.95 -23.39 2.12
N PRO A 505 29.65 -24.70 2.06
CA PRO A 505 28.27 -25.21 2.22
C PRO A 505 27.63 -24.89 3.57
N SER A 506 28.38 -24.97 4.68
CA SER A 506 27.87 -24.72 6.04
C SER A 506 27.32 -23.30 6.18
N LEU A 507 28.14 -22.30 5.84
CA LEU A 507 27.74 -20.90 5.93
C LEU A 507 26.59 -20.60 4.96
N CYS A 508 26.64 -21.08 3.72
CA CYS A 508 25.56 -20.89 2.75
C CYS A 508 24.22 -21.44 3.23
N ARG A 509 24.19 -22.66 3.80
CA ARG A 509 22.98 -23.28 4.36
C ARG A 509 22.43 -22.54 5.58
N SER A 510 23.25 -21.78 6.29
CA SER A 510 22.79 -20.95 7.42
C SER A 510 22.16 -19.62 6.98
N LEU A 511 22.34 -19.19 5.73
CA LEU A 511 21.92 -17.86 5.25
C LEU A 511 20.40 -17.62 5.28
N PRO A 512 19.53 -18.58 4.87
CA PRO A 512 18.08 -18.36 4.93
C PRO A 512 17.61 -18.03 6.36
N ALA A 513 17.99 -18.86 7.33
CA ALA A 513 17.63 -18.67 8.74
C ALA A 513 18.26 -17.42 9.36
N PHE A 514 19.54 -17.17 9.08
CA PHE A 514 20.23 -15.94 9.50
C PHE A 514 19.51 -14.70 8.96
N HIS A 515 19.11 -14.73 7.70
CA HIS A 515 18.46 -13.60 7.05
C HIS A 515 17.06 -13.35 7.63
N ALA A 516 16.31 -14.41 7.94
CA ALA A 516 15.02 -14.32 8.63
C ALA A 516 15.16 -13.80 10.08
N MET A 517 16.15 -14.27 10.84
CA MET A 517 16.39 -13.86 12.24
C MET A 517 16.82 -12.39 12.36
N THR A 518 17.72 -11.94 11.49
CA THR A 518 18.27 -10.57 11.54
C THR A 518 17.40 -9.53 10.82
N GLY A 519 16.21 -9.92 10.37
CA GLY A 519 15.17 -9.07 9.80
C GLY A 519 14.99 -9.22 8.29
N CYS A 520 13.77 -9.52 7.87
CA CYS A 520 13.36 -9.64 6.47
C CYS A 520 11.98 -8.99 6.26
N ASP A 521 11.25 -9.36 5.19
CA ASP A 521 9.90 -8.83 5.00
C ASP A 521 8.88 -9.37 5.99
N PHE A 522 9.10 -10.60 6.48
CA PHE A 522 8.21 -11.32 7.40
C PHE A 522 8.53 -11.14 8.89
N ASN A 523 9.78 -10.85 9.25
CA ASN A 523 10.24 -10.78 10.63
C ASN A 523 10.97 -9.44 10.88
N PRO A 524 10.74 -8.75 12.01
CA PRO A 524 11.45 -7.52 12.37
C PRO A 524 12.97 -7.65 12.35
N ALA A 525 13.63 -6.55 11.98
CA ALA A 525 15.04 -6.36 12.28
C ALA A 525 15.25 -5.91 13.73
N LEU A 526 16.44 -6.14 14.27
CA LEU A 526 16.84 -5.61 15.56
C LEU A 526 17.19 -4.11 15.43
N PHE A 527 16.74 -3.30 16.38
CA PHE A 527 16.85 -1.85 16.32
C PHE A 527 18.31 -1.39 16.20
N LYS A 528 18.57 -0.61 15.15
CA LYS A 528 19.92 -0.12 14.77
C LYS A 528 20.97 -1.22 14.60
N LYS A 529 20.57 -2.49 14.39
CA LYS A 529 21.50 -3.57 14.04
C LYS A 529 21.39 -3.89 12.54
N GLY A 530 22.35 -3.41 11.76
CA GLY A 530 22.45 -3.72 10.34
C GLY A 530 22.90 -5.17 10.08
N LYS A 531 22.84 -5.64 8.82
CA LYS A 531 23.20 -7.03 8.45
C LYS A 531 24.70 -7.35 8.48
N GLN A 532 25.57 -6.36 8.30
CA GLN A 532 27.02 -6.58 8.12
C GLN A 532 27.71 -7.15 9.37
N LYS A 533 27.45 -6.55 10.55
CA LYS A 533 28.07 -7.01 11.80
C LYS A 533 27.59 -8.42 12.18
N PRO A 534 26.28 -8.73 12.23
CA PRO A 534 25.80 -10.09 12.46
C PRO A 534 26.36 -11.11 11.46
N PHE A 535 26.47 -10.76 10.18
CA PHE A 535 27.06 -11.66 9.18
C PHE A 535 28.54 -11.95 9.45
N ASN A 536 29.32 -10.93 9.85
CA ASN A 536 30.72 -11.13 10.22
C ASN A 536 30.89 -11.99 11.47
N ILE A 537 29.94 -11.95 12.42
CA ILE A 537 29.91 -12.83 13.58
C ILE A 537 29.62 -14.26 13.13
N LEU A 538 28.58 -14.48 12.33
CA LEU A 538 28.20 -15.79 11.78
C LEU A 538 29.35 -16.43 10.97
N LYS A 539 30.00 -15.64 10.11
CA LYS A 539 31.10 -16.11 9.25
C LYS A 539 32.29 -16.66 10.05
N LYS A 540 32.50 -16.21 11.29
CA LYS A 540 33.65 -16.59 12.13
C LYS A 540 33.35 -17.72 13.12
N ASN A 541 32.08 -18.08 13.30
CA ASN A 541 31.68 -19.01 14.35
C ASN A 541 30.86 -20.17 13.77
N GLU A 542 31.45 -21.36 13.75
CA GLU A 542 30.81 -22.59 13.24
C GLU A 542 29.65 -23.06 14.13
N GLU A 543 29.69 -22.86 15.45
CA GLU A 543 28.59 -23.18 16.37
C GLU A 543 27.32 -22.41 15.95
N TYR A 544 27.48 -21.13 15.58
CA TYR A 544 26.37 -20.31 15.11
C TYR A 544 25.86 -20.77 13.75
N GLN A 545 26.75 -21.15 12.82
CA GLN A 545 26.34 -21.70 11.53
C GLN A 545 25.51 -22.98 11.69
N GLN A 546 25.97 -23.89 12.56
CA GLN A 546 25.26 -25.12 12.87
C GLN A 546 23.89 -24.84 13.51
N ALA A 547 23.80 -23.91 14.46
CA ALA A 547 22.52 -23.52 15.06
C ALA A 547 21.53 -22.97 14.03
N PHE A 548 21.96 -22.06 13.16
CA PHE A 548 21.10 -21.55 12.08
C PHE A 548 20.73 -22.61 11.04
N HIS A 549 21.58 -23.61 10.82
CA HIS A 549 21.28 -24.71 9.89
C HIS A 549 20.09 -25.57 10.35
N ARG A 550 19.83 -25.68 11.66
CA ARG A 550 18.72 -26.45 12.22
C ARG A 550 17.35 -25.81 12.01
N PHE A 551 17.29 -24.52 11.72
CA PHE A 551 16.03 -23.81 11.61
C PHE A 551 15.17 -24.40 10.48
N GLY A 552 13.91 -24.67 10.81
CA GLY A 552 12.92 -25.13 9.84
C GLY A 552 13.15 -26.55 9.30
N THR A 553 14.03 -27.36 9.89
CA THR A 553 14.16 -28.78 9.53
C THR A 553 13.06 -29.61 10.23
N LEU A 554 12.60 -30.68 9.57
CA LEU A 554 11.51 -31.53 10.07
C LEU A 554 11.81 -32.18 11.42
N ASP A 555 13.07 -32.54 11.65
CA ASP A 555 13.57 -33.14 12.89
C ASP A 555 13.81 -32.12 14.00
N PHE A 556 13.65 -30.82 13.71
CA PHE A 556 13.80 -29.75 14.69
C PHE A 556 12.46 -29.32 15.29
N VAL A 557 11.38 -29.35 14.50
CA VAL A 557 10.07 -28.87 14.95
C VAL A 557 9.36 -29.94 15.78
N GLY A 558 9.13 -29.64 17.05
CA GLY A 558 8.48 -30.54 18.01
C GLY A 558 9.44 -31.27 18.95
N ASP A 559 10.75 -31.17 18.74
CA ASP A 559 11.76 -31.57 19.73
C ASP A 559 12.07 -30.38 20.64
N VAL A 560 11.43 -30.37 21.81
CA VAL A 560 11.53 -29.26 22.77
C VAL A 560 12.96 -29.08 23.29
N ASP A 561 13.69 -30.19 23.52
CA ASP A 561 15.04 -30.17 24.06
C ASP A 561 16.03 -29.61 23.03
N GLU A 562 15.88 -30.01 21.76
CA GLU A 562 16.71 -29.50 20.67
C GLU A 562 16.38 -28.03 20.33
N GLU A 563 15.10 -27.63 20.34
CA GLU A 563 14.70 -26.22 20.21
C GLU A 563 15.36 -25.36 21.30
N GLU A 564 15.33 -25.79 22.56
CA GLU A 564 15.96 -25.07 23.66
C GLU A 564 17.48 -25.01 23.52
N ARG A 565 18.12 -26.11 23.11
CA ARG A 565 19.57 -26.15 22.86
C ARG A 565 19.99 -25.16 21.78
N VAL A 566 19.30 -25.16 20.64
CA VAL A 566 19.59 -24.23 19.54
C VAL A 566 19.28 -22.79 19.95
N PHE A 567 18.17 -22.55 20.66
CA PHE A 567 17.84 -21.23 21.18
C PHE A 567 18.92 -20.68 22.11
N ASN A 568 19.50 -21.50 22.98
CA ASN A 568 20.61 -21.09 23.84
C ASN A 568 21.85 -20.63 23.04
N ILE A 569 22.13 -21.24 21.89
CA ILE A 569 23.21 -20.78 20.99
C ILE A 569 22.83 -19.45 20.33
N ILE A 570 21.58 -19.31 19.91
CA ILE A 570 21.05 -18.07 19.33
C ILE A 570 21.11 -16.90 20.32
N GLN A 571 20.84 -17.13 21.61
CA GLN A 571 21.01 -16.11 22.64
C GLN A 571 22.44 -15.56 22.68
N LYS A 572 23.46 -16.44 22.68
CA LYS A 572 24.88 -16.04 22.59
C LYS A 572 25.13 -15.17 21.36
N PHE A 573 24.62 -15.60 20.19
CA PHE A 573 24.75 -14.83 18.95
C PHE A 573 24.13 -13.43 19.06
N ILE A 574 22.95 -13.30 19.69
CA ILE A 574 22.31 -12.00 19.91
C ILE A 574 23.14 -11.14 20.88
N CYS A 575 23.68 -11.70 21.97
CA CYS A 575 24.59 -10.98 22.87
C CYS A 575 25.80 -10.39 22.12
N ASP A 576 26.44 -11.17 21.23
CA ASP A 576 27.54 -10.70 20.38
C ASP A 576 27.11 -9.58 19.41
N VAL A 577 25.91 -9.70 18.81
CA VAL A 577 25.32 -8.64 17.97
C VAL A 577 25.14 -7.33 18.74
N TYR A 578 24.87 -7.41 20.05
CA TYR A 578 24.74 -6.23 20.93
C TYR A 578 26.06 -5.76 21.55
N ASN A 579 27.21 -6.36 21.21
CA ASN A 579 28.54 -6.07 21.78
C ASN A 579 28.68 -6.46 23.24
N VAL A 580 28.07 -7.57 23.65
CA VAL A 580 28.19 -8.10 25.01
C VAL A 580 28.77 -9.52 24.95
N PRO A 581 30.02 -9.67 24.46
CA PRO A 581 30.61 -10.99 24.27
C PRO A 581 30.84 -11.69 25.60
N GLY A 582 30.69 -13.02 25.62
CA GLY A 582 30.86 -13.85 26.81
C GLY A 582 29.59 -13.99 27.67
N ILE A 583 28.55 -13.19 27.41
CA ILE A 583 27.23 -13.41 28.01
C ILE A 583 26.41 -14.33 27.12
N ILE A 584 25.80 -15.36 27.71
CA ILE A 584 25.07 -16.41 26.99
C ILE A 584 23.55 -16.27 27.07
N ASP A 585 23.05 -15.33 27.88
CA ASP A 585 21.63 -15.10 28.16
C ASP A 585 21.29 -13.63 27.87
N VAL A 586 20.20 -13.40 27.13
CA VAL A 586 19.86 -12.04 26.67
C VAL A 586 19.33 -11.15 27.80
N ASP A 587 18.71 -11.70 28.83
CA ASP A 587 18.24 -10.92 29.99
C ASP A 587 19.44 -10.43 30.82
N ALA A 588 20.45 -11.29 30.99
CA ALA A 588 21.75 -10.89 31.54
C ALA A 588 22.44 -9.81 30.67
N ALA A 589 22.34 -9.91 29.34
CA ALA A 589 22.88 -8.88 28.44
C ALA A 589 22.14 -7.54 28.56
N ARG A 590 20.81 -7.56 28.80
CA ARG A 590 20.01 -6.36 29.07
C ARG A 590 20.49 -5.68 30.36
N LEU A 591 20.71 -6.46 31.42
CA LEU A 591 21.26 -5.96 32.67
C LEU A 591 22.65 -5.38 32.51
N GLN A 592 23.56 -6.06 31.79
CA GLN A 592 24.92 -5.55 31.58
C GLN A 592 24.93 -4.24 30.78
N LEU A 593 24.13 -4.13 29.73
CA LEU A 593 24.02 -2.88 28.95
C LEU A 593 23.40 -1.75 29.76
N PHE A 594 22.44 -2.08 30.62
CA PHE A 594 21.90 -1.14 31.59
C PHE A 594 23.01 -0.65 32.53
N ILE A 595 23.70 -1.55 33.22
CA ILE A 595 24.82 -1.22 34.13
C ILE A 595 25.87 -0.34 33.44
N ASN A 596 26.32 -0.72 32.24
CA ASN A 596 27.32 0.02 31.48
C ASN A 596 26.87 1.45 31.11
N THR A 597 25.56 1.68 30.98
CA THR A 597 25.01 2.99 30.63
C THR A 597 24.77 3.86 31.87
N TYR A 598 24.55 3.26 33.05
CA TYR A 598 24.09 3.95 34.25
C TYR A 598 25.09 4.03 35.41
N MET A 599 26.05 3.11 35.52
CA MET A 599 27.08 3.17 36.55
C MET A 599 28.25 4.01 36.04
N VAL A 600 28.37 5.24 36.57
CA VAL A 600 29.54 6.10 36.42
C VAL A 600 30.79 5.34 36.88
N SER A 601 31.91 5.56 36.19
CA SER A 601 33.22 4.93 36.37
C SER A 601 33.92 5.17 37.72
N ASP A 602 33.26 5.75 38.72
CA ASP A 602 33.86 6.08 40.01
C ASP A 602 32.89 5.75 41.15
N ILE A 603 33.31 4.84 42.03
CA ILE A 603 32.50 4.29 43.15
C ILE A 603 32.29 5.37 44.25
N ASN A 604 33.03 6.49 44.17
CA ASN A 604 33.05 7.55 45.17
C ASN A 604 32.23 8.81 44.82
N GLU A 605 31.59 8.89 43.65
CA GLU A 605 30.67 10.00 43.35
C GLU A 605 29.23 9.65 43.78
N GLU A 606 28.64 10.50 44.65
CA GLU A 606 27.19 10.48 44.89
C GLU A 606 26.44 10.63 43.56
N PHE A 607 25.52 9.71 43.30
CA PHE A 607 24.77 9.57 42.06
C PHE A 607 24.10 10.90 41.66
N ASN A 608 24.74 11.64 40.74
CA ASN A 608 24.30 12.98 40.41
C ASN A 608 23.07 12.90 39.47
N ARG A 609 21.86 13.04 40.04
CA ARG A 609 20.54 13.04 39.36
C ARG A 609 20.44 13.93 38.11
N LYS A 610 21.38 14.87 37.92
CA LYS A 610 21.49 15.75 36.74
C LYS A 610 21.92 15.05 35.45
N ASN A 611 22.47 13.83 35.52
CA ASN A 611 22.96 13.07 34.35
C ASN A 611 21.96 12.03 33.79
N LEU A 612 20.78 11.87 34.40
CA LEU A 612 19.68 11.04 33.88
C LEU A 612 19.03 11.71 32.64
N ARG A 613 19.72 11.70 31.51
CA ARG A 613 19.15 12.11 30.22
C ARG A 613 18.87 10.87 29.35
N ASN A 614 17.58 10.61 29.15
CA ASN A 614 16.97 9.81 28.07
C ASN A 614 17.64 8.46 27.77
N PHE A 615 17.41 7.45 28.62
CA PHE A 615 17.70 6.06 28.24
C PHE A 615 16.73 5.59 27.17
N ASP A 616 17.29 5.29 26.01
CA ASP A 616 16.57 4.73 24.88
C ASP A 616 16.60 3.20 24.97
N ALA A 617 15.56 2.65 25.60
CA ALA A 617 15.36 1.21 25.82
C ALA A 617 15.36 0.38 24.52
N SER A 618 15.13 1.01 23.35
CA SER A 618 15.26 0.35 22.06
C SER A 618 16.67 -0.15 21.76
N ASN A 619 17.70 0.33 22.48
CA ASN A 619 19.09 -0.16 22.31
C ASN A 619 19.40 -1.44 23.10
N LEU A 620 18.49 -1.88 23.98
CA LEU A 620 18.60 -3.18 24.65
C LEU A 620 18.23 -4.32 23.68
N PRO A 621 18.80 -5.52 23.83
CA PRO A 621 18.32 -6.69 23.13
C PRO A 621 16.89 -7.03 23.58
N PRO A 622 16.11 -7.77 22.77
CA PRO A 622 14.86 -8.35 23.24
C PRO A 622 15.10 -9.18 24.50
N CYS A 623 14.11 -9.21 25.40
CA CYS A 623 14.17 -10.15 26.53
C CYS A 623 14.01 -11.59 26.02
N LYS A 624 14.26 -12.57 26.88
CA LYS A 624 14.23 -13.98 26.51
C LYS A 624 12.90 -14.40 25.85
N SER A 625 11.77 -13.97 26.42
CA SER A 625 10.44 -14.29 25.87
C SER A 625 10.18 -13.63 24.52
N GLU A 626 10.63 -12.39 24.32
CA GLU A 626 10.53 -11.68 23.04
C GLU A 626 11.40 -12.32 21.96
N LEU A 627 12.64 -12.70 22.32
CA LEU A 627 13.56 -13.36 21.41
C LEU A 627 13.07 -14.75 21.02
N TRP A 628 12.44 -15.49 21.94
CA TRP A 628 11.86 -16.80 21.67
C TRP A 628 10.84 -16.75 20.53
N GLN A 629 9.96 -15.75 20.55
CA GLN A 629 8.99 -15.57 19.46
C GLN A 629 9.65 -15.14 18.15
N GLN A 630 10.70 -14.30 18.20
CA GLN A 630 11.48 -13.94 17.01
C GLN A 630 12.20 -15.15 16.39
N PHE A 631 12.71 -16.04 17.24
CA PHE A 631 13.33 -17.31 16.89
C PHE A 631 12.34 -18.24 16.19
N ARG A 632 11.16 -18.46 16.76
CA ARG A 632 10.11 -19.29 16.14
C ARG A 632 9.67 -18.77 14.77
N ARG A 633 9.46 -17.45 14.64
CA ARG A 633 9.16 -16.83 13.35
C ARG A 633 10.26 -17.08 12.33
N ALA A 634 11.51 -16.89 12.73
CA ALA A 634 12.65 -17.11 11.86
C ALA A 634 12.79 -18.58 11.45
N SER A 635 12.50 -19.54 12.36
CA SER A 635 12.49 -20.97 12.06
C SER A 635 11.43 -21.33 11.03
N TYR A 636 10.21 -20.78 11.18
CA TYR A 636 9.13 -20.94 10.20
C TYR A 636 9.48 -20.37 8.82
N ILE A 637 10.01 -19.14 8.76
CA ILE A 637 10.41 -18.54 7.48
C ILE A 637 11.53 -19.35 6.83
N ALA A 638 12.49 -19.81 7.64
CA ALA A 638 13.57 -20.67 7.17
C ALA A 638 13.05 -22.01 6.62
N SER A 639 12.01 -22.61 7.22
CA SER A 639 11.42 -23.83 6.67
C SER A 639 10.87 -23.59 5.26
N LEU A 640 10.22 -22.46 5.02
CA LEU A 640 9.76 -22.11 3.67
C LEU A 640 10.95 -21.99 2.72
N TRP A 641 11.94 -21.18 3.07
CA TRP A 641 13.08 -20.92 2.19
C TRP A 641 14.00 -22.13 1.96
N ASN A 642 14.15 -23.02 2.94
CA ASN A 642 14.93 -24.25 2.82
C ASN A 642 14.24 -25.28 1.92
N ASN A 643 12.91 -25.23 1.80
CA ASN A 643 12.14 -26.11 0.93
C ASN A 643 11.79 -25.46 -0.42
N ALA A 644 12.44 -24.35 -0.78
CA ALA A 644 12.20 -23.65 -2.04
C ALA A 644 12.54 -24.49 -3.29
N SER A 645 13.34 -25.56 -3.14
CA SER A 645 13.61 -26.53 -4.21
C SER A 645 12.50 -27.59 -4.40
N MET A 646 11.58 -27.71 -3.44
CA MET A 646 10.48 -28.69 -3.44
C MET A 646 9.18 -28.06 -3.92
N LYS A 647 8.24 -28.88 -4.41
CA LYS A 647 6.93 -28.41 -4.89
C LYS A 647 5.99 -28.00 -3.74
N MET A 648 6.11 -28.70 -2.61
CA MET A 648 5.42 -28.38 -1.36
C MET A 648 6.41 -27.69 -0.42
N ILE A 649 6.10 -26.45 -0.06
CA ILE A 649 6.97 -25.57 0.73
C ILE A 649 6.49 -25.39 2.16
N ASN A 650 5.18 -25.56 2.38
CA ASN A 650 4.54 -25.38 3.67
C ASN A 650 4.56 -26.69 4.46
N ILE A 651 5.43 -26.75 5.46
CA ILE A 651 5.53 -27.91 6.35
C ILE A 651 4.83 -27.64 7.69
N PHE A 652 4.71 -26.36 8.06
CA PHE A 652 4.19 -25.93 9.35
C PHE A 652 3.09 -24.87 9.19
N SER A 653 2.31 -24.66 10.24
CA SER A 653 1.35 -23.57 10.36
C SER A 653 2.02 -22.31 10.92
N PRO A 654 1.69 -21.09 10.46
CA PRO A 654 2.13 -19.87 11.13
C PRO A 654 1.66 -19.78 12.59
N GLU A 655 0.46 -20.31 12.87
CA GLU A 655 -0.04 -20.47 14.23
C GLU A 655 0.95 -21.32 15.04
N ASN A 656 1.29 -20.86 16.24
CA ASN A 656 2.32 -21.41 17.14
C ASN A 656 3.79 -21.11 16.77
N ASN A 657 4.03 -20.46 15.62
CA ASN A 657 5.38 -20.04 15.21
C ASN A 657 5.62 -18.53 15.35
N GLY A 658 4.98 -17.90 16.35
CA GLY A 658 5.11 -16.48 16.64
C GLY A 658 4.16 -15.55 15.88
N TRP A 659 3.07 -16.11 15.34
CA TRP A 659 1.89 -15.39 14.87
C TRP A 659 0.62 -15.90 15.55
N THR A 660 -0.37 -15.01 15.66
CA THR A 660 -1.76 -15.35 16.04
C THR A 660 -2.71 -14.92 14.94
N LEU A 661 -3.75 -15.71 14.71
CA LEU A 661 -4.80 -15.38 13.74
C LEU A 661 -5.90 -14.55 14.43
N GLN A 662 -6.05 -13.29 14.04
CA GLN A 662 -7.07 -12.37 14.54
C GLN A 662 -7.79 -11.74 13.35
N ASP A 663 -9.13 -11.74 13.35
CA ASP A 663 -9.96 -11.18 12.28
C ASP A 663 -9.56 -11.62 10.86
N GLY A 664 -9.16 -12.89 10.70
CA GLY A 664 -8.71 -13.45 9.42
C GLY A 664 -7.37 -12.92 8.92
N LYS A 665 -6.52 -12.39 9.81
CA LYS A 665 -5.17 -11.90 9.52
C LYS A 665 -4.17 -12.38 10.56
N TYR A 666 -2.93 -12.57 10.14
CA TYR A 666 -1.85 -12.89 11.07
C TYR A 666 -1.28 -11.63 11.71
N ASP A 667 -1.34 -11.58 13.04
CA ASP A 667 -0.68 -10.57 13.87
C ASP A 667 0.52 -11.19 14.59
N PHE A 668 1.55 -10.37 14.82
CA PHE A 668 2.73 -10.79 15.56
C PHE A 668 2.38 -11.14 17.00
N HIS A 669 2.75 -12.35 17.42
CA HIS A 669 2.78 -12.75 18.82
C HIS A 669 4.13 -12.40 19.42
N TRP A 670 4.19 -11.40 20.30
CA TRP A 670 5.48 -10.79 20.68
C TRP A 670 6.21 -11.53 21.78
N PHE A 671 5.52 -12.06 22.77
CA PHE A 671 6.09 -12.76 23.92
C PHE A 671 5.01 -13.61 24.61
N ASP A 672 5.45 -14.65 25.31
CA ASP A 672 4.62 -15.39 26.27
C ASP A 672 4.83 -14.83 27.69
N GLY A 673 3.82 -14.99 28.54
CA GLY A 673 3.85 -14.55 29.94
C GLY A 673 3.45 -13.09 30.14
N ASP A 674 3.67 -12.60 31.36
CA ASP A 674 3.25 -11.26 31.76
C ASP A 674 4.17 -10.18 31.18
N GLN A 675 3.59 -9.03 30.82
CA GLN A 675 4.36 -7.87 30.34
C GLN A 675 5.21 -7.24 31.45
N LEU A 676 4.74 -7.28 32.69
CA LEU A 676 5.33 -6.69 33.88
C LEU A 676 5.18 -7.67 35.06
N PRO A 677 6.00 -7.56 36.12
CA PRO A 677 5.80 -8.33 37.35
C PRO A 677 4.39 -8.08 37.96
N GLY A 678 3.74 -9.14 38.45
CA GLY A 678 2.37 -9.06 38.98
C GLY A 678 2.24 -8.23 40.27
N PHE A 679 3.25 -8.25 41.13
CA PHE A 679 3.35 -7.38 42.32
C PHE A 679 4.77 -6.83 42.48
N VAL A 680 4.89 -5.55 42.83
CA VAL A 680 6.21 -4.91 43.11
C VAL A 680 6.97 -5.63 44.23
N SER A 681 6.25 -6.22 45.20
CA SER A 681 6.85 -7.00 46.29
C SER A 681 7.65 -8.20 45.81
N GLU A 682 7.35 -8.74 44.64
CA GLU A 682 8.12 -9.84 44.03
C GLU A 682 9.46 -9.38 43.44
N SER A 683 9.64 -8.08 43.23
CA SER A 683 10.87 -7.46 42.72
C SER A 683 11.65 -6.71 43.81
N LEU A 684 11.20 -6.72 45.07
CA LEU A 684 11.93 -6.10 46.17
C LEU A 684 12.94 -7.10 46.75
N GLU A 685 14.17 -6.64 46.99
CA GLU A 685 15.10 -7.38 47.84
C GLU A 685 14.48 -7.49 49.24
N GLU A 686 14.45 -8.69 49.84
CA GLU A 686 13.87 -8.93 51.17
C GLU A 686 14.50 -8.01 52.23
N GLN A 687 13.88 -6.84 52.46
CA GLN A 687 13.99 -6.10 53.71
C GLN A 687 12.62 -5.59 54.13
N SER A 688 12.12 -6.21 55.18
CA SER A 688 10.89 -5.88 55.88
C SER A 688 10.88 -4.40 56.32
N GLY A 689 9.77 -3.71 56.05
CA GLY A 689 9.42 -2.49 56.79
C GLY A 689 9.24 -1.18 56.03
N LYS A 690 8.86 -1.16 54.73
CA LYS A 690 8.27 0.04 54.09
C LYS A 690 7.21 -0.33 53.03
N LEU A 691 6.17 -1.04 53.44
CA LEU A 691 5.13 -1.56 52.53
C LEU A 691 4.06 -0.52 52.10
N PHE A 692 3.93 0.62 52.76
CA PHE A 692 2.70 1.43 52.68
C PHE A 692 2.73 2.61 51.69
N SER A 693 3.91 3.14 51.35
CA SER A 693 4.03 4.32 50.47
C SER A 693 4.08 3.98 48.98
N PHE A 694 4.37 2.73 48.61
CA PHE A 694 4.51 2.30 47.22
C PHE A 694 3.19 1.90 46.55
N LEU A 695 2.24 1.36 47.34
CA LEU A 695 0.91 0.96 46.86
C LEU A 695 0.09 2.17 46.33
N ILE A 696 0.28 3.35 46.92
CA ILE A 696 -0.47 4.56 46.58
C ILE A 696 -0.03 5.13 45.21
N LEU A 697 1.25 5.01 44.85
CA LEU A 697 1.76 5.54 43.59
C LEU A 697 1.41 4.64 42.39
N PHE A 698 1.40 3.32 42.58
CA PHE A 698 1.08 2.35 41.51
C PHE A 698 -0.41 2.35 41.17
N VAL A 699 -1.30 2.44 42.17
CA VAL A 699 -2.75 2.57 41.96
C VAL A 699 -3.10 3.91 41.29
N SER A 700 -2.31 4.96 41.50
CA SER A 700 -2.51 6.27 40.86
C SER A 700 -2.08 6.31 39.39
N LEU A 701 -1.22 5.39 38.94
CA LEU A 701 -0.69 5.34 37.57
C LEU A 701 -1.54 4.51 36.59
N TYR A 702 -2.42 3.64 37.09
CA TYR A 702 -3.34 2.84 36.27
C TYR A 702 -4.73 3.50 36.10
N PHE A 703 -5.03 4.56 36.83
CA PHE A 703 -6.36 5.19 36.89
C PHE A 703 -6.43 6.64 36.33
N PHE A 704 -5.44 7.09 35.53
CA PHE A 704 -5.49 8.40 34.86
C PHE A 704 -5.05 8.37 33.39
#